data_AF-A0A2J6X7D0-F1
#
_entry.id   AF-A0A2J6X7D0-F1
#
_cell.length_a   1.000
_cell.length_b   1.000
_cell.length_c   1.000
_cell.angle_alpha   90.00
_cell.angle_beta   90.00
_cell.angle_gamma   90.00
#
_symmetry.space_group_name_H-M   'P 1'
#
loop_
_entity.id
_entity.type
_entity.pdbx_description
1 polymer ?
#
loop_
_entity_poly.entity_id
_entity_poly.type
_entity_poly.pdbx_seq_one_letter_code
_entity_poly.pdbx_strand_id
1 'polypeptide(L)'
;MTEPAHILVVEDDPDIRRIFQAVLSRDGFRVSIVNSGEEALSFLQLITPDLILLDLALPGIGGDEVTKRIKSDHSKPFIPVIIVSAHADLDTSVSNLDAGADDVLVKPVDFNLLLARVRALLRLQRAQRSLQQEQRKTELLLHLSRDLGSSIDLDVLLTGFLNHLADAVGAVRASIILTGFVEDKILLYSSSRHPAVAELQDIVRYGVAGLALRERGPILIADTRLDQRWLVTSPVHNDVRSVVAMPIIRDNRVWGVITLVHHTPGYFTAEHLELLASVAAQSAVALESARLYRLSEQQKELLARRAEELRQINEINRLLSELMQIDQLGRLLVQMLHHQFGYPLVALVLRQAEQLVVQSAAGTQQFETGKMVIGAERGISGWVCRNREPLRIDDVTQDARFIPFLPDEARMRSALSVPVLLPREGVVGTIELRSPQLAAFSPNDEAIVSAIANQLAIAIYNARLFANEQRRIAQLSEINRLSLALTAQFTAPDNLQRTVEAVSQIFQVDQAAMVLFGIQPSETVVVMSGPASLHDNDLINFVSNHSLLATYVAKLEQPQQYTDLDAHDIGAPLRAFFAARGIRSIVIVPLVVTGQAQGILVLDITRRGALEKTELEMASTVASLIVQILENARLYRVVNDERSTLDAVLRSATDPILLIDTDARLLLANPAAHERLQIDPVVHRDQPVDQFPALRAVLPFLNRDSPTTVEIEPKPNVNFSVSIAPVRGVDNKEIGRVVVFRDISAIKQLERQERERVRSVFRRYVSPQVAERLLSAGSDFGAPTERTVAVLFADMRGFTTLTEQIGARVLVERILNRYFTAMTEALYAYDGTIDKFLGDGLIGVFGSPIAHPDDPQRVIRAAVTMQRAFARLAKQWQEELNLRIGMGIGISYGTAVVGNVGLAQRQDYTLIGDVVNTASRLCGIAQAGQIIVSSQLASVLGEQSPYPLRLLGVTRLKGKQEEHMIYEVVLDQMVRTSLAR
;
A
#
# COMPACT_ATOMS: atom_id res chain seq x y z
N MET A 1 -89.50 38.22 11.35
CA MET A 1 -90.15 39.55 11.35
C MET A 1 -89.34 40.41 12.31
N THR A 2 -88.60 41.40 11.82
CA THR A 2 -87.81 42.30 12.68
C THR A 2 -88.74 43.21 13.46
N GLU A 3 -88.60 43.25 14.79
CA GLU A 3 -89.36 44.19 15.62
C GLU A 3 -89.16 45.63 15.12
N PRO A 4 -90.22 46.45 15.10
CA PRO A 4 -90.12 47.84 14.68
C PRO A 4 -89.22 48.62 15.64
N ALA A 5 -88.24 49.36 15.09
CA ALA A 5 -87.28 50.11 15.91
C ALA A 5 -88.00 51.10 16.83
N HIS A 6 -87.54 51.19 18.08
CA HIS A 6 -88.18 51.97 19.12
C HIS A 6 -87.57 53.37 19.23
N ILE A 7 -88.36 54.40 18.97
CA ILE A 7 -87.95 55.80 19.05
C ILE A 7 -88.59 56.45 20.27
N LEU A 8 -87.78 57.12 21.09
CA LEU A 8 -88.25 57.97 22.19
C LEU A 8 -88.30 59.43 21.70
N VAL A 9 -89.46 60.06 21.77
CA VAL A 9 -89.64 61.48 21.46
C VAL A 9 -89.82 62.26 22.76
N VAL A 10 -88.96 63.25 22.98
CA VAL A 10 -88.94 64.12 24.15
C VAL A 10 -89.16 65.54 23.66
N GLU A 11 -90.34 66.08 23.91
CA GLU A 11 -90.77 67.42 23.45
C GLU A 11 -91.76 67.93 24.48
N ASP A 12 -91.73 69.21 24.85
CA ASP A 12 -92.63 69.78 25.86
C ASP A 12 -93.97 70.24 25.24
N ASP A 13 -93.94 70.77 24.02
CA ASP A 13 -95.12 71.16 23.25
C ASP A 13 -96.00 69.94 22.88
N PRO A 14 -97.27 69.88 23.36
CA PRO A 14 -98.16 68.75 23.13
C PRO A 14 -98.57 68.56 21.67
N ASP A 15 -98.60 69.62 20.87
CA ASP A 15 -98.99 69.56 19.47
C ASP A 15 -97.82 69.06 18.61
N ILE A 16 -96.60 69.59 18.84
CA ILE A 16 -95.39 69.11 18.15
C ILE A 16 -95.11 67.63 18.51
N ARG A 17 -95.22 67.27 19.78
CA ARG A 17 -95.02 65.89 20.27
C ARG A 17 -95.98 64.89 19.60
N ARG A 18 -97.26 65.26 19.43
CA ARG A 18 -98.25 64.43 18.71
C ARG A 18 -97.95 64.32 17.23
N ILE A 19 -97.48 65.39 16.60
CA ILE A 19 -97.11 65.39 15.18
C ILE A 19 -95.93 64.43 14.93
N PHE A 20 -94.85 64.51 15.73
CA PHE A 20 -93.72 63.58 15.61
C PHE A 20 -94.13 62.13 15.85
N GLN A 21 -94.99 61.87 16.85
CA GLN A 21 -95.52 60.53 17.07
C GLN A 21 -96.29 60.01 15.85
N ALA A 22 -97.18 60.82 15.27
CA ALA A 22 -97.97 60.41 14.10
C ALA A 22 -97.10 60.14 12.87
N VAL A 23 -96.11 60.99 12.60
CA VAL A 23 -95.21 60.86 11.44
C VAL A 23 -94.34 59.62 11.57
N LEU A 24 -93.70 59.40 12.72
CA LEU A 24 -92.79 58.27 12.94
C LEU A 24 -93.56 56.94 13.02
N SER A 25 -94.72 56.90 13.68
CA SER A 25 -95.54 55.69 13.75
C SER A 25 -96.11 55.28 12.40
N ARG A 26 -96.46 56.24 11.52
CA ARG A 26 -96.92 55.94 10.15
C ARG A 26 -95.83 55.29 9.31
N ASP A 27 -94.56 55.55 9.59
CA ASP A 27 -93.41 54.95 8.90
C ASP A 27 -92.96 53.61 9.52
N GLY A 28 -93.75 53.05 10.44
CA GLY A 28 -93.53 51.71 11.01
C GLY A 28 -92.61 51.66 12.22
N PHE A 29 -92.31 52.81 12.85
CA PHE A 29 -91.54 52.85 14.09
C PHE A 29 -92.46 52.71 15.32
N ARG A 30 -91.96 52.03 16.36
CA ARG A 30 -92.60 52.05 17.68
C ARG A 30 -92.17 53.36 18.35
N VAL A 31 -93.12 54.18 18.81
CA VAL A 31 -92.81 55.50 19.37
C VAL A 31 -93.31 55.63 20.80
N SER A 32 -92.42 55.99 21.71
CA SER A 32 -92.77 56.44 23.07
C SER A 32 -92.58 57.95 23.17
N ILE A 33 -93.48 58.63 23.88
CA ILE A 33 -93.44 60.08 24.05
C ILE A 33 -93.30 60.43 25.54
N VAL A 34 -92.51 61.45 25.84
CA VAL A 34 -92.34 62.04 27.18
C VAL A 34 -92.30 63.57 27.07
N ASN A 35 -92.60 64.28 28.16
CA ASN A 35 -92.80 65.74 28.12
C ASN A 35 -91.66 66.57 28.74
N SER A 36 -90.70 65.93 29.40
CA SER A 36 -89.61 66.59 30.12
C SER A 36 -88.32 65.76 30.08
N GLY A 37 -87.18 66.40 30.35
CA GLY A 37 -85.89 65.72 30.40
C GLY A 37 -85.79 64.70 31.54
N GLU A 38 -86.42 64.97 32.68
CA GLU A 38 -86.50 64.07 33.83
C GLU A 38 -87.26 62.78 33.48
N GLU A 39 -88.43 62.90 32.83
CA GLU A 39 -89.19 61.74 32.36
C GLU A 39 -88.39 60.90 31.36
N ALA A 40 -87.62 61.55 30.47
CA ALA A 40 -86.75 60.86 29.52
C ALA A 40 -85.67 60.04 30.22
N LEU A 41 -85.00 60.60 31.24
CA LEU A 41 -83.99 59.88 32.01
C LEU A 41 -84.58 58.72 32.82
N SER A 42 -85.75 58.90 33.43
CA SER A 42 -86.48 57.80 34.11
C SER A 42 -86.90 56.70 33.14
N PHE A 43 -87.34 57.06 31.93
CA PHE A 43 -87.68 56.09 30.90
C PHE A 43 -86.49 55.21 30.51
N LEU A 44 -85.31 55.83 30.37
CA LEU A 44 -84.07 55.14 30.00
C LEU A 44 -83.52 54.19 31.07
N GLN A 45 -84.02 54.24 32.30
CA GLN A 45 -83.74 53.23 33.32
C GLN A 45 -84.55 51.94 33.10
N LEU A 46 -85.69 52.03 32.42
CA LEU A 46 -86.65 50.94 32.26
C LEU A 46 -86.59 50.32 30.86
N ILE A 47 -86.41 51.15 29.83
CA ILE A 47 -86.45 50.74 28.42
C ILE A 47 -85.33 51.44 27.65
N THR A 48 -84.59 50.69 26.84
CA THR A 48 -83.54 51.20 25.96
C THR A 48 -84.08 51.41 24.54
N PRO A 49 -84.39 52.66 24.12
CA PRO A 49 -84.82 52.93 22.76
C PRO A 49 -83.68 52.77 21.76
N ASP A 50 -84.02 52.59 20.49
CA ASP A 50 -83.08 52.54 19.38
C ASP A 50 -82.64 53.90 18.87
N LEU A 51 -83.42 54.97 19.13
CA LEU A 51 -83.09 56.36 18.83
C LEU A 51 -83.90 57.31 19.73
N ILE A 52 -83.34 58.47 20.03
CA ILE A 52 -84.01 59.53 20.80
C ILE A 52 -84.12 60.79 19.93
N LEU A 53 -85.33 61.32 19.79
CA LEU A 53 -85.61 62.63 19.22
C LEU A 53 -85.90 63.59 20.38
N LEU A 54 -85.05 64.59 20.57
CA LEU A 54 -84.99 65.38 21.79
C LEU A 54 -85.11 66.86 21.47
N ASP A 55 -86.11 67.55 22.00
CA ASP A 55 -86.16 69.00 21.93
C ASP A 55 -85.08 69.63 22.83
N LEU A 56 -84.51 70.76 22.39
CA LEU A 56 -83.47 71.45 23.13
C LEU A 56 -84.04 72.24 24.32
N ALA A 57 -85.20 72.87 24.15
CA ALA A 57 -85.78 73.83 25.09
C ALA A 57 -86.78 73.18 26.06
N LEU A 58 -86.34 72.16 26.79
CA LEU A 58 -87.19 71.43 27.73
C LEU A 58 -87.34 72.14 29.09
N PRO A 59 -88.50 72.02 29.75
CA PRO A 59 -88.68 72.47 31.13
C PRO A 59 -87.87 71.58 32.09
N GLY A 60 -87.20 72.19 33.06
CA GLY A 60 -86.37 71.47 34.04
C GLY A 60 -84.96 71.21 33.50
N ILE A 61 -84.64 69.95 33.23
CA ILE A 61 -83.36 69.57 32.62
C ILE A 61 -83.43 69.79 31.10
N GLY A 62 -82.57 70.67 30.58
CA GLY A 62 -82.45 70.97 29.15
C GLY A 62 -81.98 69.77 28.31
N GLY A 63 -82.28 69.79 27.01
CA GLY A 63 -81.95 68.69 26.10
C GLY A 63 -80.45 68.43 25.92
N ASP A 64 -79.60 69.44 26.07
CA ASP A 64 -78.15 69.31 26.02
C ASP A 64 -77.60 68.50 27.21
N GLU A 65 -78.12 68.79 28.42
CA GLU A 65 -77.75 68.09 29.65
C GLU A 65 -78.27 66.63 29.65
N VAL A 66 -79.48 66.38 29.13
CA VAL A 66 -79.98 65.01 28.90
C VAL A 66 -79.05 64.25 27.95
N THR A 67 -78.63 64.88 26.85
CA THR A 67 -77.73 64.26 25.86
C THR A 67 -76.38 63.90 26.47
N LYS A 68 -75.75 64.81 27.23
CA LYS A 68 -74.48 64.55 27.93
C LYS A 68 -74.58 63.36 28.87
N ARG A 69 -75.65 63.28 29.67
CA ARG A 69 -75.88 62.16 30.60
C ARG A 69 -76.02 60.83 29.88
N ILE A 70 -76.77 60.79 28.78
CA ILE A 70 -76.95 59.58 27.96
C ILE A 70 -75.61 59.11 27.38
N LYS A 71 -74.80 60.05 26.85
CA LYS A 71 -73.52 59.72 26.21
C LYS A 71 -72.41 59.36 27.21
N SER A 72 -72.48 59.87 28.44
CA SER A 72 -71.56 59.52 29.52
C SER A 72 -71.83 58.14 30.15
N ASP A 73 -73.01 57.57 29.95
CA ASP A 73 -73.39 56.28 30.51
C ASP A 73 -72.92 55.12 29.63
N HIS A 74 -71.67 54.71 29.84
CA HIS A 74 -71.05 53.59 29.11
C HIS A 74 -71.65 52.21 29.43
N SER A 75 -72.58 52.11 30.39
CA SER A 75 -73.29 50.85 30.68
C SER A 75 -74.37 50.54 29.65
N LYS A 76 -74.85 51.55 28.91
CA LYS A 76 -75.89 51.41 27.89
C LYS A 76 -75.29 51.20 26.50
N PRO A 77 -75.99 50.47 25.60
CA PRO A 77 -75.57 50.38 24.21
C PRO A 77 -75.60 51.77 23.55
N PHE A 78 -74.90 51.94 22.43
CA PHE A 78 -74.97 53.18 21.66
C PHE A 78 -76.43 53.51 21.27
N ILE A 79 -76.92 54.67 21.71
CA ILE A 79 -78.23 55.22 21.37
C ILE A 79 -77.99 56.55 20.63
N PRO A 80 -78.43 56.67 19.36
CA PRO A 80 -78.38 57.92 18.62
C PRO A 80 -79.36 58.94 19.21
N VAL A 81 -78.94 60.19 19.34
CA VAL A 81 -79.74 61.32 19.82
C VAL A 81 -79.78 62.38 18.71
N ILE A 82 -80.99 62.69 18.23
CA ILE A 82 -81.26 63.81 17.33
C ILE A 82 -81.82 64.95 18.16
N ILE A 83 -81.11 66.08 18.20
CA ILE A 83 -81.61 67.29 18.86
C ILE A 83 -82.47 68.09 17.89
N VAL A 84 -83.63 68.56 18.34
CA VAL A 84 -84.50 69.50 17.62
C VAL A 84 -84.35 70.88 18.26
N SER A 85 -83.99 71.90 17.48
CA SER A 85 -83.69 73.25 17.98
C SER A 85 -84.45 74.32 17.21
N ALA A 86 -84.84 75.41 17.89
CA ALA A 86 -85.53 76.55 17.29
C ALA A 86 -84.60 77.55 16.55
N HIS A 87 -83.28 77.46 16.73
CA HIS A 87 -82.31 78.39 16.14
C HIS A 87 -81.50 77.74 15.01
N ALA A 88 -81.38 78.45 13.89
CA ALA A 88 -80.61 78.05 12.72
C ALA A 88 -79.13 78.48 12.77
N ASP A 89 -78.65 78.97 13.92
CA ASP A 89 -77.30 79.53 14.02
C ASP A 89 -76.24 78.42 14.08
N LEU A 90 -75.10 78.65 13.43
CA LEU A 90 -74.03 77.65 13.32
C LEU A 90 -73.43 77.34 14.69
N ASP A 91 -73.27 78.34 15.56
CA ASP A 91 -72.67 78.18 16.88
C ASP A 91 -73.50 77.30 17.83
N THR A 92 -74.83 77.39 17.75
CA THR A 92 -75.73 76.52 18.54
C THR A 92 -75.78 75.10 18.00
N SER A 93 -75.68 74.92 16.68
CA SER A 93 -75.59 73.58 16.07
C SER A 93 -74.29 72.88 16.43
N VAL A 94 -73.16 73.62 16.47
CA VAL A 94 -71.85 73.10 16.90
C VAL A 94 -71.88 72.73 18.38
N SER A 95 -72.37 73.61 19.26
CA SER A 95 -72.45 73.32 20.70
C SER A 95 -73.31 72.09 21.03
N ASN A 96 -74.33 71.78 20.22
CA ASN A 96 -75.19 70.61 20.42
C ASN A 96 -74.50 69.30 19.98
N LEU A 97 -73.69 69.35 18.91
CA LEU A 97 -72.84 68.21 18.53
C LEU A 97 -71.72 68.01 19.56
N ASP A 98 -71.14 69.08 20.10
CA ASP A 98 -70.14 69.03 21.18
C ASP A 98 -70.71 68.45 22.48
N ALA A 99 -72.01 68.62 22.73
CA ALA A 99 -72.73 67.97 23.84
C ALA A 99 -72.96 66.46 23.62
N GLY A 100 -72.63 65.94 22.44
CA GLY A 100 -72.67 64.52 22.08
C GLY A 100 -73.88 64.10 21.24
N ALA A 101 -74.67 65.02 20.69
CA ALA A 101 -75.75 64.68 19.77
C ALA A 101 -75.20 64.11 18.45
N ASP A 102 -75.89 63.14 17.85
CA ASP A 102 -75.46 62.49 16.60
C ASP A 102 -76.00 63.21 15.36
N ASP A 103 -77.05 64.01 15.51
CA ASP A 103 -77.57 64.91 14.48
C ASP A 103 -78.41 66.04 15.10
N VAL A 104 -78.61 67.13 14.36
CA VAL A 104 -79.39 68.30 14.79
C VAL A 104 -80.37 68.71 13.70
N LEU A 105 -81.64 68.96 14.05
CA LEU A 105 -82.70 69.44 13.17
C LEU A 105 -83.20 70.81 13.63
N VAL A 106 -83.42 71.72 12.66
CA VAL A 106 -83.90 73.08 12.92
C VAL A 106 -85.42 73.14 12.74
N LYS A 107 -86.14 73.80 13.66
CA LYS A 107 -87.59 74.07 13.56
C LYS A 107 -87.83 75.24 12.57
N PRO A 108 -88.81 75.17 11.65
CA PRO A 108 -89.77 74.09 11.45
C PRO A 108 -89.14 72.86 10.79
N VAL A 109 -89.39 71.67 11.35
CA VAL A 109 -88.76 70.41 10.93
C VAL A 109 -89.39 69.89 9.63
N ASP A 110 -88.57 69.66 8.60
CA ASP A 110 -88.99 68.91 7.41
C ASP A 110 -89.10 67.42 7.75
N PHE A 111 -90.30 66.86 7.65
CA PHE A 111 -90.58 65.47 7.99
C PHE A 111 -89.87 64.45 7.09
N ASN A 112 -89.64 64.77 5.80
CA ASN A 112 -88.89 63.89 4.92
C ASN A 112 -87.41 63.84 5.33
N LEU A 113 -86.87 65.00 5.72
CA LEU A 113 -85.51 65.09 6.25
C LEU A 113 -85.38 64.35 7.58
N LEU A 114 -86.32 64.54 8.51
CA LEU A 114 -86.38 63.81 9.79
C LEU A 114 -86.34 62.29 9.57
N LEU A 115 -87.22 61.76 8.71
CA LEU A 115 -87.28 60.32 8.44
C LEU A 115 -85.99 59.81 7.80
N ALA A 116 -85.37 60.59 6.90
CA ALA A 116 -84.08 60.24 6.32
C ALA A 116 -82.96 60.16 7.37
N ARG A 117 -82.89 61.14 8.29
CA ARG A 117 -81.90 61.16 9.39
C ARG A 117 -82.10 60.01 10.37
N VAL A 118 -83.35 59.76 10.79
CA VAL A 118 -83.71 58.63 11.66
C VAL A 118 -83.27 57.30 11.06
N ARG A 119 -83.61 57.04 9.78
CA ARG A 119 -83.22 55.79 9.10
C ARG A 119 -81.69 55.65 8.97
N ALA A 120 -80.97 56.74 8.70
CA ALA A 120 -79.51 56.73 8.59
C ALA A 120 -78.85 56.38 9.94
N LEU A 121 -79.26 57.03 11.03
CA LEU A 121 -78.72 56.78 12.37
C LEU A 121 -79.06 55.38 12.91
N LEU A 122 -80.27 54.88 12.62
CA LEU A 122 -80.62 53.49 12.97
C LEU A 122 -79.75 52.46 12.24
N ARG A 123 -79.31 52.74 11.00
CA ARG A 123 -78.36 51.86 10.28
C ARG A 123 -76.98 51.90 10.95
N LEU A 124 -76.51 53.08 11.33
CA LEU A 124 -75.22 53.26 12.02
C LEU A 124 -75.21 52.50 13.36
N GLN A 125 -76.26 52.66 14.16
CA GLN A 125 -76.42 52.00 15.45
C GLN A 125 -76.35 50.47 15.32
N ARG A 126 -77.04 49.89 14.32
CA ARG A 126 -77.00 48.44 14.06
C ARG A 126 -75.61 47.97 13.65
N ALA A 127 -74.91 48.72 12.81
CA ALA A 127 -73.55 48.38 12.38
C ALA A 127 -72.57 48.41 13.57
N GLN A 128 -72.65 49.41 14.45
CA GLN A 128 -71.80 49.48 15.65
C GLN A 128 -72.08 48.35 16.65
N ARG A 129 -73.37 48.01 16.88
CA ARG A 129 -73.74 46.87 17.74
C ARG A 129 -73.16 45.56 17.21
N SER A 130 -73.25 45.32 15.90
CA SER A 130 -72.69 44.12 15.25
C SER A 130 -71.16 44.06 15.34
N LEU A 131 -70.48 45.19 15.15
CA LEU A 131 -69.01 45.26 15.27
C LEU A 131 -68.53 44.98 16.71
N GLN A 132 -69.20 45.55 17.72
CA GLN A 132 -68.85 45.30 19.13
C GLN A 132 -69.08 43.84 19.54
N GLN A 133 -70.12 43.19 19.00
CA GLN A 133 -70.37 41.76 19.22
C GLN A 133 -69.25 40.90 18.60
N GLU A 134 -68.84 41.17 17.37
CA GLU A 134 -67.74 40.44 16.72
C GLU A 134 -66.38 40.68 17.41
N GLN A 135 -66.12 41.89 17.91
CA GLN A 135 -64.92 42.18 18.69
C GLN A 135 -64.89 41.38 20.01
N ARG A 136 -65.98 41.35 20.77
CA ARG A 136 -66.08 40.56 22.02
C ARG A 136 -65.90 39.07 21.74
N LYS A 137 -66.49 38.55 20.66
CA LYS A 137 -66.34 37.15 20.22
C LYS A 137 -64.89 36.83 19.89
N THR A 138 -64.21 37.71 19.16
CA THR A 138 -62.80 37.53 18.77
C THR A 138 -61.86 37.57 19.98
N GLU A 139 -62.08 38.48 20.92
CA GLU A 139 -61.28 38.62 22.14
C GLU A 139 -61.42 37.38 23.06
N LEU A 140 -62.64 36.87 23.23
CA LEU A 140 -62.91 35.62 23.94
C LEU A 140 -62.19 34.43 23.29
N LEU A 141 -62.24 34.30 21.97
CA LEU A 141 -61.57 33.21 21.25
C LEU A 141 -60.04 33.27 21.38
N LEU A 142 -59.46 34.47 21.35
CA LEU A 142 -58.02 34.70 21.52
C LEU A 142 -57.55 34.36 22.94
N HIS A 143 -58.30 34.76 23.96
CA HIS A 143 -57.98 34.46 25.36
C HIS A 143 -58.05 32.94 25.62
N LEU A 144 -59.10 32.29 25.13
CA LEU A 144 -59.29 30.84 25.27
C LEU A 144 -58.22 30.02 24.51
N SER A 145 -57.76 30.50 23.34
CA SER A 145 -56.68 29.85 22.58
C SER A 145 -55.33 29.93 23.31
N ARG A 146 -55.06 31.06 23.99
CA ARG A 146 -53.82 31.29 24.74
C ARG A 146 -53.72 30.38 25.97
N ASP A 147 -54.81 30.21 26.70
CA ASP A 147 -54.88 29.33 27.87
C ASP A 147 -54.58 27.87 27.48
N LEU A 148 -55.19 27.39 26.39
CA LEU A 148 -54.99 26.04 25.85
C LEU A 148 -53.56 25.79 25.30
N GLY A 149 -52.77 26.83 25.03
CA GLY A 149 -51.39 26.72 24.54
C GLY A 149 -50.30 26.83 25.62
N SER A 150 -50.66 27.17 26.86
CA SER A 150 -49.69 27.63 27.88
C SER A 150 -49.28 26.59 28.93
N SER A 151 -50.07 25.52 29.13
CA SER A 151 -49.84 24.51 30.18
C SER A 151 -49.62 23.12 29.60
N ILE A 152 -48.66 22.40 30.17
CA ILE A 152 -48.30 21.03 29.77
C ILE A 152 -49.17 19.99 30.52
N ASP A 153 -49.76 20.38 31.66
CA ASP A 153 -50.66 19.52 32.44
C ASP A 153 -52.11 19.67 31.94
N LEU A 154 -52.61 18.60 31.33
CA LEU A 154 -53.94 18.53 30.73
C LEU A 154 -55.06 18.74 31.75
N ASP A 155 -54.88 18.30 32.99
CA ASP A 155 -55.93 18.35 34.01
C ASP A 155 -56.12 19.79 34.51
N VAL A 156 -55.01 20.50 34.74
CA VAL A 156 -55.00 21.91 35.13
C VAL A 156 -55.51 22.78 33.98
N LEU A 157 -55.04 22.50 32.76
CA LEU A 157 -55.37 23.25 31.55
C LEU A 157 -56.86 23.15 31.22
N LEU A 158 -57.41 21.93 31.14
CA LEU A 158 -58.82 21.75 30.76
C LEU A 158 -59.77 22.25 31.83
N THR A 159 -59.42 22.10 33.12
CA THR A 159 -60.26 22.61 34.21
C THR A 159 -60.30 24.14 34.20
N GLY A 160 -59.16 24.82 34.01
CA GLY A 160 -59.11 26.28 33.89
C GLY A 160 -59.88 26.79 32.67
N PHE A 161 -59.65 26.16 31.52
CA PHE A 161 -60.36 26.46 30.28
C PHE A 161 -61.89 26.31 30.44
N LEU A 162 -62.35 25.23 31.08
CA LEU A 162 -63.79 25.00 31.28
C LEU A 162 -64.43 25.99 32.24
N ASN A 163 -63.68 26.49 33.24
CA ASN A 163 -64.16 27.59 34.09
C ASN A 163 -64.38 28.86 33.27
N HIS A 164 -63.38 29.28 32.50
CA HIS A 164 -63.51 30.46 31.65
C HIS A 164 -64.62 30.31 30.60
N LEU A 165 -64.80 29.11 30.03
CA LEU A 165 -65.88 28.84 29.09
C LEU A 165 -67.27 28.91 29.75
N ALA A 166 -67.41 28.38 30.96
CA ALA A 166 -68.66 28.45 31.70
C ALA A 166 -69.02 29.92 32.02
N ASP A 167 -68.05 30.70 32.50
CA ASP A 167 -68.23 32.12 32.82
C ASP A 167 -68.59 32.95 31.57
N ALA A 168 -67.89 32.73 30.45
CA ALA A 168 -68.10 33.47 29.21
C ALA A 168 -69.49 33.24 28.59
N VAL A 169 -70.01 32.01 28.72
CA VAL A 169 -71.32 31.62 28.16
C VAL A 169 -72.43 31.76 29.22
N GLY A 170 -72.10 32.11 30.46
CA GLY A 170 -73.04 32.14 31.58
C GLY A 170 -73.64 30.77 31.93
N ALA A 171 -72.96 29.69 31.57
CA ALA A 171 -73.38 28.33 31.88
C ALA A 171 -73.17 28.01 33.37
N VAL A 172 -74.05 27.22 33.96
CA VAL A 172 -73.90 26.75 35.36
C VAL A 172 -72.69 25.82 35.49
N ARG A 173 -72.44 25.02 34.45
CA ARG A 173 -71.29 24.11 34.40
C ARG A 173 -70.91 23.81 32.97
N ALA A 174 -69.61 23.68 32.74
CA ALA A 174 -69.02 23.20 31.50
C ALA A 174 -68.26 21.90 31.77
N SER A 175 -68.36 20.93 30.86
CA SER A 175 -67.59 19.70 30.92
C SER A 175 -67.06 19.28 29.55
N ILE A 176 -65.96 18.54 29.55
CA ILE A 176 -65.39 17.87 28.37
C ILE A 176 -65.25 16.40 28.67
N ILE A 177 -65.76 15.56 27.76
CA ILE A 177 -65.50 14.13 27.76
C ILE A 177 -64.54 13.83 26.61
N LEU A 178 -63.36 13.29 26.92
CA LEU A 178 -62.38 12.83 25.94
C LEU A 178 -62.48 11.32 25.74
N THR A 179 -62.48 10.88 24.49
CA THR A 179 -62.56 9.46 24.12
C THR A 179 -61.31 9.06 23.33
N GLY A 180 -60.63 7.98 23.75
CA GLY A 180 -59.47 7.44 23.03
C GLY A 180 -58.20 8.29 23.13
N PHE A 181 -58.07 9.09 24.21
CA PHE A 181 -56.90 9.92 24.50
C PHE A 181 -55.80 9.13 25.24
N VAL A 182 -56.17 8.19 26.12
CA VAL A 182 -55.28 7.25 26.83
C VAL A 182 -55.94 5.87 26.75
N GLU A 183 -55.32 4.88 26.09
CA GLU A 183 -55.69 3.44 26.06
C GLU A 183 -57.15 3.11 26.43
N ASP A 184 -58.11 3.40 25.53
CA ASP A 184 -59.56 3.17 25.68
C ASP A 184 -60.25 3.74 26.94
N LYS A 185 -59.56 4.58 27.73
CA LYS A 185 -60.14 5.30 28.86
C LYS A 185 -60.93 6.51 28.40
N ILE A 186 -62.10 6.68 29.01
CA ILE A 186 -62.94 7.87 28.89
C ILE A 186 -62.55 8.81 30.03
N LEU A 187 -62.12 10.02 29.70
CA LEU A 187 -61.72 11.04 30.68
C LEU A 187 -62.78 12.15 30.72
N LEU A 188 -63.25 12.51 31.92
CA LEU A 188 -64.15 13.64 32.13
C LEU A 188 -63.41 14.78 32.83
N TYR A 189 -63.50 15.96 32.23
CA TYR A 189 -63.08 17.24 32.81
C TYR A 189 -64.31 18.12 33.03
N SER A 190 -64.31 18.91 34.10
CA SER A 190 -65.45 19.77 34.46
C SER A 190 -64.97 21.06 35.14
N SER A 191 -65.68 22.16 34.93
CA SER A 191 -65.41 23.46 35.56
C SER A 191 -65.50 23.38 37.10
N SER A 192 -66.51 22.69 37.62
CA SER A 192 -66.56 22.32 39.05
C SER A 192 -65.65 21.11 39.33
N ARG A 193 -64.70 21.21 40.28
CA ARG A 193 -63.84 20.11 40.76
C ARG A 193 -64.65 19.03 41.52
N HIS A 194 -65.49 18.28 40.81
CA HIS A 194 -66.09 17.05 41.31
C HIS A 194 -65.60 15.91 40.42
N PRO A 195 -64.80 14.95 40.93
CA PRO A 195 -64.44 13.78 40.17
C PRO A 195 -65.72 12.97 39.88
N ALA A 196 -65.89 12.52 38.63
CA ALA A 196 -66.99 11.63 38.29
C ALA A 196 -66.82 10.30 39.04
N VAL A 197 -67.85 9.91 39.77
CA VAL A 197 -67.97 8.57 40.34
C VAL A 197 -68.39 7.63 39.19
N ALA A 198 -67.39 7.04 38.52
CA ALA A 198 -67.39 5.79 37.76
C ALA A 198 -68.53 5.38 36.76
N GLU A 199 -69.57 6.17 36.48
CA GLU A 199 -70.67 5.80 35.55
C GLU A 199 -70.63 6.54 34.19
N LEU A 200 -69.43 6.89 33.72
CA LEU A 200 -69.26 7.64 32.46
C LEU A 200 -69.65 6.84 31.20
N GLN A 201 -69.57 5.51 31.26
CA GLN A 201 -69.87 4.65 30.12
C GLN A 201 -71.32 4.80 29.63
N ASP A 202 -72.29 4.94 30.54
CA ASP A 202 -73.70 5.07 30.17
C ASP A 202 -74.03 6.45 29.59
N ILE A 203 -73.37 7.51 30.07
CA ILE A 203 -73.52 8.87 29.51
C ILE A 203 -72.94 8.92 28.09
N VAL A 204 -71.81 8.27 27.83
CA VAL A 204 -71.21 8.17 26.49
C VAL A 204 -71.97 7.18 25.58
N ARG A 205 -72.63 6.17 26.15
CA ARG A 205 -73.36 5.17 25.36
C ARG A 205 -74.78 5.62 25.02
N TYR A 206 -75.50 6.21 25.97
CA TYR A 206 -76.93 6.49 25.84
C TYR A 206 -77.30 7.98 25.99
N GLY A 207 -76.41 8.81 26.55
CA GLY A 207 -76.72 10.22 26.85
C GLY A 207 -76.45 11.18 25.69
N VAL A 208 -76.78 12.45 25.91
CA VAL A 208 -76.62 13.57 24.96
C VAL A 208 -75.18 13.68 24.44
N ALA A 209 -74.19 13.53 25.33
CA ALA A 209 -72.78 13.53 24.97
C ALA A 209 -72.43 12.39 23.99
N GLY A 210 -72.92 11.18 24.28
CA GLY A 210 -72.78 10.01 23.41
C GLY A 210 -73.44 10.19 22.05
N LEU A 211 -74.63 10.80 22.03
CA LEU A 211 -75.35 11.08 20.79
C LEU A 211 -74.57 12.08 19.92
N ALA A 212 -74.08 13.17 20.50
CA ALA A 212 -73.26 14.15 19.79
C ALA A 212 -71.98 13.52 19.19
N LEU A 213 -71.33 12.59 19.92
CA LEU A 213 -70.17 11.85 19.41
C LEU A 213 -70.52 10.95 18.21
N ARG A 214 -71.68 10.29 18.22
CA ARG A 214 -72.14 9.38 17.14
C ARG A 214 -72.64 10.14 15.91
N GLU A 215 -73.47 11.15 16.11
CA GLU A 215 -74.04 11.95 15.03
C GLU A 215 -73.03 12.95 14.47
N ARG A 216 -71.92 13.20 15.18
CA ARG A 216 -70.88 14.15 14.79
C ARG A 216 -71.41 15.56 14.55
N GLY A 217 -72.49 15.93 15.25
CA GLY A 217 -73.16 17.21 15.17
C GLY A 217 -73.56 17.73 16.55
N PRO A 218 -73.87 19.03 16.66
CA PRO A 218 -74.30 19.62 17.92
C PRO A 218 -75.69 19.14 18.32
N ILE A 219 -75.89 18.93 19.62
CA ILE A 219 -77.19 18.61 20.21
C ILE A 219 -77.59 19.74 21.16
N LEU A 220 -78.76 20.34 20.93
CA LEU A 220 -79.36 21.36 21.80
C LEU A 220 -80.66 20.82 22.38
N ILE A 221 -80.80 20.88 23.70
CA ILE A 221 -82.01 20.54 24.43
C ILE A 221 -82.46 21.81 25.16
N ALA A 222 -83.62 22.33 24.74
CA ALA A 222 -84.21 23.53 25.33
C ALA A 222 -84.81 23.26 26.72
N ASP A 223 -85.44 22.11 26.92
CA ASP A 223 -85.92 21.67 28.24
C ASP A 223 -85.68 20.17 28.45
N THR A 224 -84.77 19.83 29.37
CA THR A 224 -84.41 18.45 29.71
C THR A 224 -85.58 17.61 30.25
N ARG A 225 -86.62 18.23 30.82
CA ARG A 225 -87.80 17.51 31.31
C ARG A 225 -88.67 16.96 30.18
N LEU A 226 -88.55 17.56 29.00
CA LEU A 226 -89.36 17.22 27.82
C LEU A 226 -88.59 16.34 26.83
N ASP A 227 -87.29 16.14 27.04
CA ASP A 227 -86.41 15.48 26.09
C ASP A 227 -85.76 14.23 26.69
N GLN A 228 -86.18 13.05 26.20
CA GLN A 228 -85.72 11.74 26.67
C GLN A 228 -84.22 11.49 26.41
N ARG A 229 -83.56 12.33 25.61
CA ARG A 229 -82.11 12.23 25.36
C ARG A 229 -81.28 12.65 26.58
N TRP A 230 -81.85 13.39 27.52
CA TRP A 230 -81.19 13.75 28.78
C TRP A 230 -81.27 12.59 29.78
N LEU A 231 -80.11 12.05 30.17
CA LEU A 231 -80.01 11.00 31.19
C LEU A 231 -79.63 11.58 32.54
N VAL A 232 -80.52 11.42 33.52
CA VAL A 232 -80.26 11.80 34.90
C VAL A 232 -79.52 10.66 35.61
N THR A 233 -78.20 10.83 35.74
CA THR A 233 -77.32 9.87 36.44
C THR A 233 -76.86 10.36 37.83
N SER A 234 -77.25 11.57 38.25
CA SER A 234 -76.86 12.18 39.52
C SER A 234 -77.94 13.14 40.00
N PRO A 235 -78.12 13.37 41.33
CA PRO A 235 -79.07 14.35 41.85
C PRO A 235 -78.86 15.76 41.28
N VAL A 236 -77.61 16.13 40.96
CA VAL A 236 -77.25 17.42 40.35
C VAL A 236 -77.79 17.57 38.91
N HIS A 237 -78.13 16.46 38.24
CA HIS A 237 -78.70 16.48 36.88
C HIS A 237 -80.21 16.76 36.85
N ASN A 238 -80.89 16.78 38.01
CA ASN A 238 -82.33 17.08 38.11
C ASN A 238 -82.66 18.57 37.93
N ASP A 239 -81.72 19.45 38.28
CA ASP A 239 -81.92 20.91 38.23
C ASP A 239 -81.47 21.53 36.91
N VAL A 240 -80.81 20.74 36.05
CA VAL A 240 -80.45 21.15 34.70
C VAL A 240 -81.70 21.18 33.83
N ARG A 241 -81.95 22.32 33.16
CA ARG A 241 -83.09 22.51 32.26
C ARG A 241 -82.70 22.74 30.81
N SER A 242 -81.57 23.37 30.52
CA SER A 242 -81.09 23.57 29.15
C SER A 242 -79.70 22.97 29.00
N VAL A 243 -79.45 22.29 27.89
CA VAL A 243 -78.19 21.56 27.63
C VAL A 243 -77.76 21.76 26.19
N VAL A 244 -76.46 21.99 25.99
CA VAL A 244 -75.84 21.93 24.67
C VAL A 244 -74.63 21.00 24.71
N ALA A 245 -74.54 20.09 23.75
CA ALA A 245 -73.41 19.21 23.55
C ALA A 245 -72.80 19.45 22.17
N MET A 246 -71.51 19.74 22.12
CA MET A 246 -70.76 20.07 20.92
C MET A 246 -69.60 19.08 20.74
N PRO A 247 -69.55 18.28 19.67
CA PRO A 247 -68.45 17.35 19.44
C PRO A 247 -67.17 18.11 19.03
N ILE A 248 -66.03 17.63 19.52
CA ILE A 248 -64.70 18.10 19.17
C ILE A 248 -64.18 17.21 18.03
N ILE A 249 -64.12 17.73 16.81
CA ILE A 249 -63.78 16.95 15.61
C ILE A 249 -62.65 17.64 14.85
N ARG A 250 -61.66 16.86 14.42
CA ARG A 250 -60.61 17.29 13.50
C ARG A 250 -60.16 16.11 12.64
N ASP A 251 -59.89 16.35 11.36
CA ASP A 251 -59.43 15.33 10.40
C ASP A 251 -60.27 14.04 10.42
N ASN A 252 -61.59 14.20 10.45
CA ASN A 252 -62.58 13.13 10.49
C ASN A 252 -62.52 12.23 11.74
N ARG A 253 -61.74 12.62 12.76
CA ARG A 253 -61.61 11.98 14.07
C ARG A 253 -62.34 12.79 15.13
N VAL A 254 -63.13 12.09 15.95
CA VAL A 254 -63.81 12.67 17.11
C VAL A 254 -62.89 12.54 18.32
N TRP A 255 -62.50 13.66 18.90
CA TRP A 255 -61.59 13.75 20.05
C TRP A 255 -62.33 13.73 21.38
N GLY A 256 -63.58 14.21 21.38
CA GLY A 256 -64.38 14.32 22.58
C GLY A 256 -65.64 15.15 22.33
N VAL A 257 -66.28 15.58 23.42
CA VAL A 257 -67.49 16.41 23.39
C VAL A 257 -67.47 17.42 24.54
N ILE A 258 -67.73 18.68 24.22
CA ILE A 258 -67.97 19.76 25.20
C ILE A 258 -69.46 19.75 25.53
N THR A 259 -69.82 19.79 26.81
CA THR A 259 -71.22 19.91 27.26
C THR A 259 -71.37 21.11 28.19
N LEU A 260 -72.33 22.00 27.90
CA LEU A 260 -72.74 23.07 28.81
C LEU A 260 -74.15 22.83 29.31
N VAL A 261 -74.40 23.21 30.57
CA VAL A 261 -75.71 23.04 31.23
C VAL A 261 -76.16 24.32 31.93
N HIS A 262 -77.47 24.58 31.94
CA HIS A 262 -78.08 25.72 32.63
C HIS A 262 -79.42 25.32 33.28
N HIS A 263 -79.85 26.05 34.32
CA HIS A 263 -81.07 25.77 35.10
C HIS A 263 -82.35 26.43 34.52
N THR A 264 -82.19 27.34 33.56
CA THR A 264 -83.29 27.99 32.84
C THR A 264 -83.58 27.27 31.52
N PRO A 265 -84.84 26.87 31.23
CA PRO A 265 -85.21 26.33 29.92
C PRO A 265 -84.93 27.34 28.79
N GLY A 266 -84.48 26.87 27.64
CA GLY A 266 -84.23 27.67 26.44
C GLY A 266 -83.06 28.65 26.54
N TYR A 267 -82.19 28.50 27.54
CA TYR A 267 -81.07 29.41 27.78
C TYR A 267 -80.04 29.40 26.64
N PHE A 268 -79.69 28.23 26.12
CA PHE A 268 -78.74 28.11 25.01
C PHE A 268 -79.45 28.38 23.68
N THR A 269 -78.82 29.22 22.84
CA THR A 269 -79.38 29.73 21.58
C THR A 269 -78.49 29.31 20.41
N ALA A 270 -78.89 29.64 19.17
CA ALA A 270 -78.06 29.43 17.99
C ALA A 270 -76.71 30.17 18.07
N GLU A 271 -76.68 31.36 18.69
CA GLU A 271 -75.44 32.13 18.89
C GLU A 271 -74.47 31.41 19.84
N HIS A 272 -74.99 30.82 20.92
CA HIS A 272 -74.19 29.99 21.82
C HIS A 272 -73.62 28.74 21.11
N LEU A 273 -74.37 28.16 20.17
CA LEU A 273 -73.91 27.04 19.34
C LEU A 273 -72.75 27.43 18.41
N GLU A 274 -72.82 28.58 17.76
CA GLU A 274 -71.75 29.06 16.87
C GLU A 274 -70.45 29.36 17.63
N LEU A 275 -70.57 29.97 18.81
CA LEU A 275 -69.43 30.19 19.70
C LEU A 275 -68.81 28.86 20.12
N LEU A 276 -69.63 27.91 20.58
CA LEU A 276 -69.17 26.58 20.97
C LEU A 276 -68.52 25.80 19.84
N ALA A 277 -69.00 25.92 18.60
CA ALA A 277 -68.39 25.28 17.45
C ALA A 277 -66.97 25.80 17.20
N SER A 278 -66.78 27.11 17.33
CA SER A 278 -65.48 27.77 17.19
C SER A 278 -64.51 27.33 18.30
N VAL A 279 -65.02 27.27 19.53
CA VAL A 279 -64.27 26.78 20.70
C VAL A 279 -63.90 25.30 20.53
N ALA A 280 -64.82 24.44 20.09
CA ALA A 280 -64.58 23.02 19.85
C ALA A 280 -63.50 22.78 18.78
N ALA A 281 -63.50 23.56 17.69
CA ALA A 281 -62.47 23.48 16.66
C ALA A 281 -61.07 23.80 17.22
N GLN A 282 -60.96 24.85 18.05
CA GLN A 282 -59.70 25.22 18.69
C GLN A 282 -59.25 24.18 19.73
N SER A 283 -60.18 23.65 20.54
CA SER A 283 -59.89 22.57 21.47
C SER A 283 -59.37 21.32 20.76
N ALA A 284 -59.85 21.01 19.55
CA ALA A 284 -59.36 19.88 18.77
C ALA A 284 -57.86 20.01 18.43
N VAL A 285 -57.42 21.23 18.08
CA VAL A 285 -56.01 21.53 17.74
C VAL A 285 -55.09 21.35 18.95
N ALA A 286 -55.50 21.89 20.10
CA ALA A 286 -54.73 21.80 21.33
C ALA A 286 -54.62 20.35 21.85
N LEU A 287 -55.73 19.60 21.83
CA LEU A 287 -55.77 18.20 22.27
C LEU A 287 -54.90 17.29 21.41
N GLU A 288 -54.90 17.47 20.09
CA GLU A 288 -54.02 16.72 19.20
C GLU A 288 -52.54 16.99 19.48
N SER A 289 -52.18 18.26 19.67
CA SER A 289 -50.80 18.68 19.95
C SER A 289 -50.31 18.10 21.28
N ALA A 290 -51.16 18.17 22.33
CA ALA A 290 -50.86 17.59 23.64
C ALA A 290 -50.67 16.06 23.57
N ARG A 291 -51.47 15.36 22.74
CA ARG A 291 -51.32 13.92 22.54
C ARG A 291 -50.01 13.56 21.83
N LEU A 292 -49.68 14.25 20.74
CA LEU A 292 -48.44 14.02 20.00
C LEU A 292 -47.21 14.23 20.88
N TYR A 293 -47.23 15.30 21.69
CA TYR A 293 -46.17 15.57 22.67
C TYR A 293 -46.04 14.43 23.69
N ARG A 294 -47.15 14.00 24.30
CA ARG A 294 -47.16 12.89 25.26
C ARG A 294 -46.63 11.59 24.65
N LEU A 295 -47.03 11.26 23.42
CA LEU A 295 -46.54 10.07 22.72
C LEU A 295 -45.03 10.16 22.45
N SER A 296 -44.54 11.33 22.02
CA SER A 296 -43.12 11.58 21.80
C SER A 296 -42.30 11.46 23.09
N GLU A 297 -42.79 11.97 24.22
CA GLU A 297 -42.10 11.87 25.51
C GLU A 297 -42.06 10.42 26.01
N GLN A 298 -43.17 9.67 25.89
CA GLN A 298 -43.18 8.24 26.21
C GLN A 298 -42.19 7.44 25.35
N GLN A 299 -42.08 7.77 24.05
CA GLN A 299 -41.13 7.12 23.16
C GLN A 299 -39.68 7.45 23.54
N LYS A 300 -39.39 8.72 23.89
CA LYS A 300 -38.06 9.11 24.38
C LYS A 300 -37.70 8.39 25.68
N GLU A 301 -38.61 8.30 26.63
CA GLU A 301 -38.35 7.63 27.90
C GLU A 301 -38.09 6.13 27.70
N LEU A 302 -38.87 5.46 26.86
CA LEU A 302 -38.65 4.04 26.53
C LEU A 302 -37.33 3.81 25.79
N LEU A 303 -36.96 4.71 24.86
CA LEU A 303 -35.67 4.67 24.19
C LEU A 303 -34.52 4.92 25.17
N ALA A 304 -34.67 5.85 26.12
CA ALA A 304 -33.67 6.12 27.14
C ALA A 304 -33.48 4.92 28.07
N ARG A 305 -34.56 4.26 28.51
CA ARG A 305 -34.48 3.03 29.30
C ARG A 305 -33.76 1.91 28.54
N ARG A 306 -34.12 1.67 27.28
CA ARG A 306 -33.43 0.69 26.42
C ARG A 306 -31.96 1.04 26.18
N ALA A 307 -31.64 2.32 25.99
CA ALA A 307 -30.27 2.78 25.81
C ALA A 307 -29.43 2.56 27.08
N GLU A 308 -30.01 2.78 28.26
CA GLU A 308 -29.35 2.54 29.54
C GLU A 308 -29.12 1.04 29.80
N GLU A 309 -30.12 0.19 29.52
CA GLU A 309 -29.97 -1.28 29.57
C GLU A 309 -28.83 -1.76 28.65
N LEU A 310 -28.78 -1.26 27.41
CA LEU A 310 -27.71 -1.58 26.46
C LEU A 310 -26.34 -1.02 26.91
N ARG A 311 -26.30 0.16 27.54
CA ARG A 311 -25.08 0.77 28.08
C ARG A 311 -24.50 -0.09 29.20
N GLN A 312 -25.36 -0.58 30.11
CA GLN A 312 -24.96 -1.47 31.20
C GLN A 312 -24.42 -2.81 30.67
N ILE A 313 -25.07 -3.41 29.67
CA ILE A 313 -24.58 -4.62 29.01
C ILE A 313 -23.20 -4.38 28.37
N ASN A 314 -23.03 -3.26 27.66
CA ASN A 314 -21.75 -2.93 27.01
C ASN A 314 -20.63 -2.62 28.01
N GLU A 315 -20.95 -1.99 29.14
CA GLU A 315 -19.99 -1.73 30.20
C GLU A 315 -19.48 -3.03 30.84
N ILE A 316 -20.39 -3.98 31.07
CA ILE A 316 -20.07 -5.34 31.51
C ILE A 316 -19.19 -6.07 30.48
N ASN A 317 -19.53 -5.99 29.19
CA ASN A 317 -18.73 -6.60 28.12
C ASN A 317 -17.30 -6.03 28.07
N ARG A 318 -17.14 -4.72 28.35
CA ARG A 318 -15.83 -4.08 28.43
C ARG A 318 -15.01 -4.63 29.60
N LEU A 319 -15.60 -4.69 30.80
CA LEU A 319 -14.92 -5.22 31.99
C LEU A 319 -14.49 -6.69 31.82
N LEU A 320 -15.33 -7.50 31.18
CA LEU A 320 -15.00 -8.91 30.86
C LEU A 320 -13.88 -9.02 29.81
N SER A 321 -13.80 -8.08 28.87
CA SER A 321 -12.76 -8.10 27.82
C SER A 321 -11.40 -7.62 28.33
N GLU A 322 -11.36 -6.81 29.40
CA GLU A 322 -10.12 -6.30 30.01
C GLU A 322 -9.40 -7.34 30.88
N LEU A 323 -10.12 -8.38 31.36
CA LEU A 323 -9.56 -9.41 32.23
C LEU A 323 -9.01 -10.61 31.44
N MET A 324 -7.68 -10.76 31.45
CA MET A 324 -6.96 -11.79 30.69
C MET A 324 -6.71 -13.08 31.49
N GLN A 325 -7.35 -13.24 32.66
CA GLN A 325 -7.22 -14.42 33.52
C GLN A 325 -8.56 -15.12 33.72
N ILE A 326 -8.65 -16.39 33.30
CA ILE A 326 -9.88 -17.20 33.31
C ILE A 326 -10.50 -17.28 34.72
N ASP A 327 -9.68 -17.39 35.77
CA ASP A 327 -10.17 -17.47 37.16
C ASP A 327 -10.77 -16.16 37.67
N GLN A 328 -10.17 -15.03 37.31
CA GLN A 328 -10.68 -13.71 37.69
C GLN A 328 -11.94 -13.38 36.91
N LEU A 329 -11.96 -13.70 35.61
CA LEU A 329 -13.09 -13.57 34.71
C LEU A 329 -14.31 -14.37 35.21
N GLY A 330 -14.11 -15.65 35.57
CA GLY A 330 -15.16 -16.51 36.09
C GLY A 330 -15.73 -15.99 37.41
N ARG A 331 -14.87 -15.61 38.37
CA ARG A 331 -15.31 -15.04 39.65
C ARG A 331 -16.10 -13.76 39.48
N LEU A 332 -15.63 -12.83 38.65
CA LEU A 332 -16.33 -11.57 38.40
C LEU A 332 -17.71 -11.82 37.79
N LEU A 333 -17.79 -12.69 36.76
CA LEU A 333 -19.03 -13.02 36.08
C LEU A 333 -20.06 -13.63 37.04
N VAL A 334 -19.63 -14.59 37.84
CA VAL A 334 -20.50 -15.29 38.81
C VAL A 334 -20.96 -14.35 39.92
N GLN A 335 -20.09 -13.46 40.42
CA GLN A 335 -20.47 -12.42 41.40
C GLN A 335 -21.44 -11.40 40.81
N MET A 336 -21.24 -10.99 39.56
CA MET A 336 -22.10 -10.05 38.87
C MET A 336 -23.50 -10.62 38.65
N LEU A 337 -23.61 -11.86 38.15
CA LEU A 337 -24.89 -12.56 38.00
C LEU A 337 -25.61 -12.71 39.35
N HIS A 338 -24.87 -12.94 40.43
CA HIS A 338 -25.45 -13.04 41.78
C HIS A 338 -25.94 -11.69 42.32
N HIS A 339 -25.10 -10.66 42.33
CA HIS A 339 -25.39 -9.39 43.00
C HIS A 339 -26.18 -8.39 42.13
N GLN A 340 -25.88 -8.32 40.83
CA GLN A 340 -26.48 -7.31 39.95
C GLN A 340 -27.78 -7.79 39.33
N PHE A 341 -27.85 -9.08 38.96
CA PHE A 341 -29.08 -9.69 38.41
C PHE A 341 -29.92 -10.40 39.49
N GLY A 342 -29.41 -10.54 40.72
CA GLY A 342 -30.16 -11.07 41.86
C GLY A 342 -30.35 -12.58 41.86
N TYR A 343 -29.58 -13.34 41.07
CA TYR A 343 -29.73 -14.79 41.02
C TYR A 343 -29.21 -15.46 42.31
N PRO A 344 -30.01 -16.30 43.01
CA PRO A 344 -29.66 -16.79 44.35
C PRO A 344 -28.39 -17.62 44.44
N LEU A 345 -28.18 -18.54 43.49
CA LEU A 345 -26.95 -19.32 43.38
C LEU A 345 -26.52 -19.35 41.92
N VAL A 346 -25.26 -19.00 41.69
CA VAL A 346 -24.64 -18.96 40.36
C VAL A 346 -23.35 -19.78 40.40
N ALA A 347 -23.14 -20.63 39.41
CA ALA A 347 -21.89 -21.37 39.25
C ALA A 347 -21.43 -21.36 37.78
N LEU A 348 -20.13 -21.22 37.57
CA LEU A 348 -19.47 -21.47 36.29
C LEU A 348 -18.75 -22.82 36.37
N VAL A 349 -19.15 -23.73 35.50
CA VAL A 349 -18.59 -25.07 35.40
C VAL A 349 -17.83 -25.18 34.08
N LEU A 350 -16.54 -25.46 34.11
CA LEU A 350 -15.71 -25.61 32.92
C LEU A 350 -15.33 -27.06 32.70
N ARG A 351 -15.28 -27.48 31.44
CA ARG A 351 -14.85 -28.82 31.05
C ARG A 351 -13.33 -28.91 31.02
N GLN A 352 -12.78 -29.87 31.76
CA GLN A 352 -11.38 -30.26 31.75
C GLN A 352 -11.30 -31.75 31.39
N ALA A 353 -10.88 -32.06 30.16
CA ALA A 353 -10.89 -33.42 29.60
C ALA A 353 -12.28 -34.12 29.74
N GLU A 354 -12.34 -35.28 30.38
CA GLU A 354 -13.58 -36.07 30.62
C GLU A 354 -14.32 -35.68 31.91
N GLN A 355 -13.99 -34.50 32.45
CA GLN A 355 -14.52 -34.02 33.72
C GLN A 355 -15.06 -32.59 33.60
N LEU A 356 -16.10 -32.30 34.38
CA LEU A 356 -16.66 -30.96 34.54
C LEU A 356 -16.24 -30.46 35.92
N VAL A 357 -15.53 -29.34 35.95
CA VAL A 357 -14.96 -28.77 37.17
C VAL A 357 -15.68 -27.46 37.45
N VAL A 358 -16.18 -27.31 38.68
CA VAL A 358 -16.75 -26.04 39.10
C VAL A 358 -15.59 -25.05 39.30
N GLN A 359 -15.51 -24.06 38.41
CA GLN A 359 -14.45 -23.07 38.38
C GLN A 359 -14.70 -21.94 39.39
N SER A 360 -15.95 -21.50 39.51
CA SER A 360 -16.34 -20.43 40.43
C SER A 360 -17.83 -20.52 40.78
N ALA A 361 -18.19 -20.10 42.00
CA ALA A 361 -19.56 -20.09 42.49
C ALA A 361 -19.81 -18.84 43.37
N ALA A 362 -21.06 -18.35 43.37
CA ALA A 362 -21.56 -17.29 44.25
C ALA A 362 -22.93 -17.69 44.80
N GLY A 363 -23.26 -17.22 46.01
CA GLY A 363 -24.47 -17.62 46.74
C GLY A 363 -24.30 -18.86 47.64
N THR A 364 -23.06 -19.34 47.84
CA THR A 364 -22.72 -20.43 48.76
C THR A 364 -21.50 -20.07 49.62
N GLN A 365 -21.49 -20.48 50.90
CA GLN A 365 -20.45 -20.10 51.87
C GLN A 365 -19.25 -21.07 51.93
N GLN A 366 -19.27 -22.20 51.21
CA GLN A 366 -18.22 -23.23 51.27
C GLN A 366 -17.76 -23.70 49.88
N PHE A 367 -17.09 -22.82 49.13
CA PHE A 367 -16.50 -23.17 47.82
C PHE A 367 -14.98 -22.97 47.80
N GLU A 368 -14.24 -24.06 47.60
CA GLU A 368 -12.81 -24.03 47.22
C GLU A 368 -12.67 -24.30 45.71
N THR A 369 -12.01 -23.38 45.01
CA THR A 369 -11.81 -23.44 43.55
C THR A 369 -11.09 -24.73 43.12
N GLY A 370 -11.63 -25.43 42.13
CA GLY A 370 -10.95 -26.55 41.45
C GLY A 370 -11.00 -27.92 42.14
N LYS A 371 -11.64 -28.06 43.31
CA LYS A 371 -11.71 -29.34 44.04
C LYS A 371 -12.93 -30.20 43.73
N MET A 372 -13.94 -29.66 43.04
CA MET A 372 -15.20 -30.35 42.83
C MET A 372 -15.38 -30.75 41.36
N VAL A 373 -15.40 -32.06 41.15
CA VAL A 373 -15.38 -32.72 39.84
C VAL A 373 -16.70 -33.46 39.64
N ILE A 374 -17.38 -33.16 38.55
CA ILE A 374 -18.60 -33.80 38.08
C ILE A 374 -18.22 -34.65 36.85
N GLY A 375 -18.77 -35.86 36.71
CA GLY A 375 -18.55 -36.66 35.50
C GLY A 375 -19.15 -35.97 34.28
N ALA A 376 -18.39 -35.85 33.18
CA ALA A 376 -18.76 -35.00 32.02
C ALA A 376 -20.10 -35.33 31.35
N GLU A 377 -20.63 -36.53 31.59
CA GLU A 377 -21.85 -37.06 30.95
C GLU A 377 -23.07 -37.10 31.89
N ARG A 378 -22.92 -36.71 33.17
CA ARG A 378 -23.98 -36.80 34.19
C ARG A 378 -24.49 -35.42 34.61
N GLY A 379 -25.73 -35.38 35.07
CA GLY A 379 -26.35 -34.18 35.62
C GLY A 379 -26.90 -33.21 34.57
N ILE A 380 -27.46 -32.09 35.04
CA ILE A 380 -27.97 -30.99 34.20
C ILE A 380 -26.86 -30.46 33.27
N SER A 381 -25.68 -30.17 33.82
CA SER A 381 -24.54 -29.62 33.07
C SER A 381 -24.00 -30.60 32.02
N GLY A 382 -23.96 -31.90 32.33
CA GLY A 382 -23.60 -32.92 31.35
C GLY A 382 -24.59 -33.02 30.19
N TRP A 383 -25.89 -32.87 30.47
CA TRP A 383 -26.92 -32.83 29.41
C TRP A 383 -26.76 -31.59 28.51
N VAL A 384 -26.53 -30.42 29.10
CA VAL A 384 -26.34 -29.16 28.35
C VAL A 384 -25.06 -29.20 27.52
N CYS A 385 -23.96 -29.74 28.06
CA CYS A 385 -22.71 -29.94 27.32
C CYS A 385 -22.89 -30.86 26.09
N ARG A 386 -23.74 -31.87 26.20
CA ARG A 386 -24.01 -32.83 25.12
C ARG A 386 -24.89 -32.24 24.02
N ASN A 387 -26.01 -31.62 24.41
CA ASN A 387 -27.02 -31.14 23.48
C ASN A 387 -26.73 -29.73 22.95
N ARG A 388 -25.85 -28.97 23.61
CA ARG A 388 -25.44 -27.61 23.23
C ARG A 388 -26.58 -26.58 23.25
N GLU A 389 -27.62 -26.85 24.02
CA GLU A 389 -28.81 -26.02 24.16
C GLU A 389 -29.03 -25.66 25.64
N PRO A 390 -29.55 -24.45 25.93
CA PRO A 390 -29.93 -24.07 27.29
C PRO A 390 -31.04 -24.99 27.82
N LEU A 391 -31.00 -25.27 29.12
CA LEU A 391 -31.98 -26.11 29.81
C LEU A 391 -32.55 -25.35 31.01
N ARG A 392 -33.84 -25.04 30.92
CA ARG A 392 -34.64 -24.41 31.99
C ARG A 392 -35.55 -25.46 32.63
N ILE A 393 -35.49 -25.58 33.96
CA ILE A 393 -36.24 -26.56 34.74
C ILE A 393 -37.04 -25.83 35.82
N ASP A 394 -38.37 -25.94 35.73
CA ASP A 394 -39.30 -25.25 36.63
C ASP A 394 -39.40 -25.91 38.02
N ASP A 395 -39.24 -27.24 38.10
CA ASP A 395 -39.09 -27.99 39.36
C ASP A 395 -37.98 -29.06 39.27
N VAL A 396 -36.83 -28.80 39.90
CA VAL A 396 -35.68 -29.72 39.89
C VAL A 396 -35.93 -31.02 40.65
N THR A 397 -36.91 -31.06 41.56
CA THR A 397 -37.26 -32.28 42.31
C THR A 397 -37.94 -33.33 41.44
N GLN A 398 -38.45 -32.91 40.28
CA GLN A 398 -39.12 -33.78 39.31
C GLN A 398 -38.21 -34.17 38.14
N ASP A 399 -36.99 -33.64 38.07
CA ASP A 399 -36.05 -33.90 36.98
C ASP A 399 -34.92 -34.83 37.44
N ALA A 400 -34.86 -36.03 36.86
CA ALA A 400 -33.85 -37.05 37.19
C ALA A 400 -32.40 -36.64 36.86
N ARG A 401 -32.20 -35.55 36.09
CA ARG A 401 -30.88 -34.99 35.79
C ARG A 401 -30.37 -34.09 36.90
N PHE A 402 -31.21 -33.66 37.85
CA PHE A 402 -30.75 -32.86 38.98
C PHE A 402 -29.94 -33.72 39.95
N ILE A 403 -28.66 -33.40 40.08
CA ILE A 403 -27.74 -34.04 41.02
C ILE A 403 -27.17 -32.92 41.89
N PRO A 404 -27.54 -32.83 43.19
CA PRO A 404 -26.96 -31.84 44.07
C PRO A 404 -25.51 -32.21 44.37
N PHE A 405 -24.60 -31.27 44.17
CA PHE A 405 -23.17 -31.42 44.43
C PHE A 405 -22.61 -30.28 45.30
N LEU A 406 -23.30 -29.15 45.45
CA LEU A 406 -23.00 -28.15 46.49
C LEU A 406 -23.88 -28.36 47.75
N PRO A 407 -23.37 -28.11 48.96
CA PRO A 407 -24.12 -28.30 50.22
C PRO A 407 -25.44 -27.52 50.28
N ASP A 408 -25.49 -26.33 49.66
CA ASP A 408 -26.65 -25.43 49.65
C ASP A 408 -27.72 -25.76 48.60
N GLU A 409 -27.52 -26.81 47.78
CA GLU A 409 -28.40 -27.14 46.65
C GLU A 409 -29.64 -27.95 47.05
N ALA A 410 -29.67 -28.52 48.25
CA ALA A 410 -30.80 -29.31 48.75
C ALA A 410 -32.12 -28.51 48.88
N ARG A 411 -32.02 -27.18 48.96
CA ARG A 411 -33.16 -26.24 49.03
C ARG A 411 -33.58 -25.65 47.68
N MET A 412 -32.90 -26.01 46.60
CA MET A 412 -33.18 -25.46 45.27
C MET A 412 -34.40 -26.13 44.67
N ARG A 413 -35.24 -25.34 44.01
CA ARG A 413 -36.50 -25.76 43.38
C ARG A 413 -36.53 -25.55 41.89
N SER A 414 -35.82 -24.58 41.33
CA SER A 414 -35.69 -24.40 39.88
C SER A 414 -34.23 -24.21 39.48
N ALA A 415 -33.92 -24.52 38.21
CA ALA A 415 -32.58 -24.38 37.66
C ALA A 415 -32.62 -23.88 36.21
N LEU A 416 -31.61 -23.11 35.83
CA LEU A 416 -31.33 -22.72 34.45
C LEU A 416 -29.84 -22.99 34.18
N SER A 417 -29.55 -23.79 33.16
CA SER A 417 -28.18 -24.09 32.75
C SER A 417 -27.98 -23.74 31.28
N VAL A 418 -26.93 -22.97 31.00
CA VAL A 418 -26.66 -22.40 29.67
C VAL A 418 -25.26 -22.80 29.22
N PRO A 419 -25.08 -23.27 27.97
CA PRO A 419 -23.77 -23.69 27.47
C PRO A 419 -22.88 -22.49 27.14
N VAL A 420 -21.59 -22.61 27.47
CA VAL A 420 -20.54 -21.69 27.02
C VAL A 420 -19.90 -22.29 25.77
N LEU A 421 -20.21 -21.72 24.60
CA LEU A 421 -19.88 -22.29 23.29
C LEU A 421 -18.72 -21.55 22.62
N LEU A 422 -17.66 -22.27 22.29
CA LEU A 422 -16.61 -21.75 21.41
C LEU A 422 -16.86 -22.13 19.95
N PRO A 423 -16.68 -21.19 18.97
CA PRO A 423 -16.96 -21.42 17.55
C PRO A 423 -16.26 -22.62 16.89
N ARG A 424 -15.19 -23.16 17.49
CA ARG A 424 -14.40 -24.28 16.94
C ARG A 424 -14.13 -25.43 17.93
N GLU A 425 -14.20 -25.18 19.24
CA GLU A 425 -13.88 -26.16 20.29
C GLU A 425 -15.13 -26.80 20.90
N GLY A 426 -16.33 -26.34 20.54
CA GLY A 426 -17.59 -26.85 21.08
C GLY A 426 -17.91 -26.27 22.46
N VAL A 427 -18.65 -27.02 23.29
CA VAL A 427 -19.02 -26.58 24.65
C VAL A 427 -17.80 -26.67 25.55
N VAL A 428 -17.42 -25.53 26.12
CA VAL A 428 -16.28 -25.40 27.04
C VAL A 428 -16.72 -25.50 28.50
N GLY A 429 -18.02 -25.35 28.76
CA GLY A 429 -18.58 -25.37 30.09
C GLY A 429 -20.03 -24.91 30.10
N THR A 430 -20.57 -24.67 31.29
CA THR A 430 -21.93 -24.21 31.51
C THR A 430 -21.95 -23.13 32.59
N ILE A 431 -22.85 -22.15 32.42
CA ILE A 431 -23.29 -21.28 33.51
C ILE A 431 -24.54 -21.90 34.11
N GLU A 432 -24.54 -22.10 35.42
CA GLU A 432 -25.65 -22.68 36.16
C GLU A 432 -26.23 -21.67 37.15
N LEU A 433 -27.54 -21.47 37.05
CA LEU A 433 -28.35 -20.68 37.96
C LEU A 433 -29.32 -21.58 38.69
N ARG A 434 -29.48 -21.35 40.00
CA ARG A 434 -30.42 -22.10 40.82
C ARG A 434 -31.18 -21.16 41.75
N SER A 435 -32.45 -21.51 42.00
CA SER A 435 -33.33 -20.73 42.86
C SER A 435 -34.13 -21.66 43.79
N PRO A 436 -34.38 -21.27 45.06
CA PRO A 436 -35.26 -22.00 45.97
C PRO A 436 -36.75 -21.84 45.63
N GLN A 437 -37.10 -20.96 44.67
CA GLN A 437 -38.47 -20.76 44.22
C GLN A 437 -38.80 -21.69 43.03
N LEU A 438 -40.05 -22.15 42.97
CA LEU A 438 -40.59 -22.87 41.81
C LEU A 438 -40.70 -21.93 40.61
N ALA A 439 -40.38 -22.44 39.41
CA ALA A 439 -40.53 -21.72 38.14
C ALA A 439 -39.92 -20.30 38.15
N ALA A 440 -38.76 -20.13 38.80
CA ALA A 440 -38.19 -18.80 39.05
C ALA A 440 -37.58 -18.13 37.81
N PHE A 441 -37.32 -18.88 36.74
CA PHE A 441 -36.63 -18.39 35.54
C PHE A 441 -37.59 -18.26 34.37
N SER A 442 -37.57 -17.12 33.70
CA SER A 442 -38.35 -16.81 32.50
C SER A 442 -37.54 -17.03 31.21
N PRO A 443 -38.19 -17.02 30.04
CA PRO A 443 -37.47 -17.00 28.74
C PRO A 443 -36.54 -15.79 28.59
N ASN A 444 -36.83 -14.67 29.27
CA ASN A 444 -35.97 -13.49 29.25
C ASN A 444 -34.67 -13.73 30.04
N ASP A 445 -34.73 -14.43 31.18
CA ASP A 445 -33.54 -14.84 31.94
C ASP A 445 -32.63 -15.75 31.11
N GLU A 446 -33.22 -16.71 30.40
CA GLU A 446 -32.49 -17.58 29.48
C GLU A 446 -31.76 -16.78 28.39
N ALA A 447 -32.42 -15.79 27.79
CA ALA A 447 -31.83 -14.93 26.76
C ALA A 447 -30.67 -14.09 27.31
N ILE A 448 -30.82 -13.49 28.50
CA ILE A 448 -29.79 -12.68 29.16
C ILE A 448 -28.55 -13.55 29.46
N VAL A 449 -28.76 -14.72 30.08
CA VAL A 449 -27.67 -15.60 30.49
C VAL A 449 -26.98 -16.22 29.27
N SER A 450 -27.71 -16.50 28.20
CA SER A 450 -27.15 -16.94 26.91
C SER A 450 -26.28 -15.88 26.25
N ALA A 451 -26.68 -14.60 26.28
CA ALA A 451 -25.86 -13.51 25.78
C ALA A 451 -24.55 -13.38 26.59
N ILE A 452 -24.64 -13.48 27.92
CA ILE A 452 -23.48 -13.46 28.82
C ILE A 452 -22.57 -14.69 28.60
N ALA A 453 -23.14 -15.87 28.40
CA ALA A 453 -22.40 -17.10 28.10
C ALA A 453 -21.60 -16.99 26.79
N ASN A 454 -22.20 -16.40 25.74
CA ASN A 454 -21.53 -16.16 24.47
C ASN A 454 -20.35 -15.18 24.63
N GLN A 455 -20.54 -14.09 25.38
CA GLN A 455 -19.46 -13.13 25.62
C GLN A 455 -18.34 -13.75 26.47
N LEU A 456 -18.70 -14.52 27.50
CA LEU A 456 -17.76 -15.27 28.32
C LEU A 456 -16.94 -16.25 27.45
N ALA A 457 -17.57 -16.91 26.47
CA ALA A 457 -16.87 -17.79 25.56
C ALA A 457 -15.79 -17.03 24.77
N ILE A 458 -16.10 -15.85 24.24
CA ILE A 458 -15.12 -15.00 23.54
C ILE A 458 -13.98 -14.59 24.48
N ALA A 459 -14.29 -14.18 25.70
CA ALA A 459 -13.27 -13.78 26.67
C ALA A 459 -12.37 -14.96 27.09
N ILE A 460 -12.95 -16.16 27.31
CA ILE A 460 -12.19 -17.39 27.56
C ILE A 460 -11.29 -17.74 26.37
N TYR A 461 -11.79 -17.61 25.14
CA TYR A 461 -10.99 -17.84 23.93
C TYR A 461 -9.77 -16.92 23.89
N ASN A 462 -9.98 -15.62 24.09
CA ASN A 462 -8.91 -14.63 24.09
C ASN A 462 -7.90 -14.87 25.22
N ALA A 463 -8.37 -15.17 26.44
CA ALA A 463 -7.51 -15.49 27.59
C ALA A 463 -6.67 -16.75 27.33
N ARG A 464 -7.26 -17.80 26.73
CA ARG A 464 -6.53 -19.02 26.32
C ARG A 464 -5.47 -18.71 25.26
N LEU A 465 -5.83 -17.94 24.23
CA LEU A 465 -4.91 -17.55 23.16
C LEU A 465 -3.71 -16.77 23.74
N PHE A 466 -3.97 -15.80 24.60
CA PHE A 466 -2.92 -15.01 25.24
C PHE A 466 -2.05 -15.85 26.17
N ALA A 467 -2.63 -16.71 27.01
CA ALA A 467 -1.88 -17.61 27.88
C ALA A 467 -1.01 -18.60 27.07
N ASN A 468 -1.47 -19.04 25.90
CA ASN A 468 -0.68 -19.86 24.99
C ASN A 468 0.48 -19.06 24.38
N GLU A 469 0.23 -17.82 23.94
CA GLU A 469 1.28 -16.96 23.39
C GLU A 469 2.32 -16.57 24.45
N GLN A 470 1.91 -16.27 25.68
CA GLN A 470 2.84 -16.04 26.78
C GLN A 470 3.67 -17.27 27.11
N ARG A 471 3.05 -18.47 27.16
CA ARG A 471 3.79 -19.72 27.34
C ARG A 471 4.78 -19.94 26.19
N ARG A 472 4.38 -19.64 24.95
CA ARG A 472 5.25 -19.73 23.78
C ARG A 472 6.42 -18.75 23.86
N ILE A 473 6.18 -17.50 24.25
CA ILE A 473 7.23 -16.49 24.45
C ILE A 473 8.20 -16.92 25.56
N ALA A 474 7.69 -17.42 26.69
CA ALA A 474 8.54 -17.92 27.77
C ALA A 474 9.39 -19.12 27.32
N GLN A 475 8.80 -20.07 26.59
CA GLN A 475 9.51 -21.20 25.98
C GLN A 475 10.59 -20.73 25.00
N LEU A 476 10.26 -19.80 24.09
CA LEU A 476 11.22 -19.24 23.16
C LEU A 476 12.33 -18.46 23.86
N SER A 477 12.01 -17.73 24.93
CA SER A 477 13.00 -17.01 25.74
C SER A 477 13.97 -17.96 26.43
N GLU A 478 13.48 -19.08 26.96
CA GLU A 478 14.34 -20.11 27.54
C GLU A 478 15.21 -20.78 26.47
N ILE A 479 14.63 -21.17 25.33
CA ILE A 479 15.40 -21.72 24.20
C ILE A 479 16.47 -20.72 23.73
N ASN A 480 16.13 -19.44 23.61
CA ASN A 480 17.07 -18.41 23.18
C ASN A 480 18.17 -18.17 24.22
N ARG A 481 17.83 -18.16 25.52
CA ARG A 481 18.82 -18.09 26.61
C ARG A 481 19.79 -19.27 26.56
N LEU A 482 19.29 -20.48 26.33
CA LEU A 482 20.08 -21.70 26.16
C LEU A 482 20.96 -21.63 24.90
N SER A 483 20.39 -21.19 23.78
CA SER A 483 21.11 -20.97 22.53
C SER A 483 22.25 -19.97 22.69
N LEU A 484 22.03 -18.85 23.39
CA LEU A 484 23.06 -17.86 23.70
C LEU A 484 24.14 -18.41 24.64
N ALA A 485 23.74 -19.13 25.70
CA ALA A 485 24.68 -19.76 26.62
C ALA A 485 25.57 -20.80 25.94
N LEU A 486 24.99 -21.62 25.06
CA LEU A 486 25.72 -22.58 24.24
C LEU A 486 26.63 -21.84 23.23
N THR A 487 26.09 -20.92 22.43
CA THR A 487 26.84 -20.19 21.39
C THR A 487 28.03 -19.39 21.95
N ALA A 488 27.89 -18.78 23.13
CA ALA A 488 28.97 -18.03 23.78
C ALA A 488 30.16 -18.91 24.21
N GLN A 489 29.93 -20.19 24.53
CA GLN A 489 30.97 -21.13 24.96
C GLN A 489 31.72 -21.80 23.80
N PHE A 490 31.18 -21.78 22.58
CA PHE A 490 31.73 -22.43 21.38
C PHE A 490 32.66 -21.56 20.52
N THR A 491 33.20 -20.47 21.08
CA THR A 491 34.19 -19.63 20.38
C THR A 491 35.54 -20.31 20.15
N ALA A 492 35.77 -21.51 20.69
CA ALA A 492 36.92 -22.36 20.41
C ALA A 492 36.49 -23.82 20.12
N PRO A 493 37.07 -24.50 19.11
CA PRO A 493 36.73 -25.89 18.75
C PRO A 493 36.94 -26.96 19.84
N ASP A 494 37.52 -26.61 20.99
CA ASP A 494 38.01 -27.56 22.00
C ASP A 494 37.18 -27.63 23.31
N ASN A 495 36.00 -27.00 23.39
CA ASN A 495 35.24 -26.89 24.66
C ASN A 495 33.99 -27.79 24.77
N LEU A 496 34.04 -29.02 24.24
CA LEU A 496 32.96 -30.01 24.42
C LEU A 496 32.68 -30.29 25.91
N GLN A 497 33.72 -30.26 26.76
CA GLN A 497 33.62 -30.46 28.21
C GLN A 497 32.68 -29.45 28.88
N ARG A 498 32.85 -28.16 28.57
CA ARG A 498 32.01 -27.08 29.10
C ARG A 498 30.56 -27.20 28.65
N THR A 499 30.34 -27.75 27.45
CA THR A 499 29.00 -28.00 26.91
C THR A 499 28.27 -29.04 27.74
N VAL A 500 28.91 -30.17 28.04
CA VAL A 500 28.30 -31.23 28.85
C VAL A 500 28.05 -30.76 30.29
N GLU A 501 28.95 -29.94 30.84
CA GLU A 501 28.75 -29.28 32.14
C GLU A 501 27.53 -28.35 32.14
N ALA A 502 27.39 -27.50 31.10
CA ALA A 502 26.22 -26.64 30.95
C ALA A 502 24.94 -27.46 30.81
N VAL A 503 24.96 -28.55 30.03
CA VAL A 503 23.81 -29.47 29.91
C VAL A 503 23.44 -30.06 31.27
N SER A 504 24.41 -30.50 32.08
CA SER A 504 24.11 -30.99 33.43
C SER A 504 23.45 -29.93 34.32
N GLN A 505 23.85 -28.66 34.21
CA GLN A 505 23.22 -27.55 34.94
C GLN A 505 21.80 -27.24 34.44
N ILE A 506 21.58 -27.27 33.12
CA ILE A 506 20.29 -26.97 32.49
C ILE A 506 19.22 -27.96 32.95
N PHE A 507 19.54 -29.26 32.91
CA PHE A 507 18.62 -30.30 33.35
C PHE A 507 18.67 -30.56 34.87
N GLN A 508 19.60 -29.91 35.58
CA GLN A 508 19.88 -30.11 37.01
C GLN A 508 20.06 -31.60 37.34
N VAL A 509 20.97 -32.23 36.59
CA VAL A 509 21.36 -33.64 36.74
C VAL A 509 22.77 -33.72 37.32
N ASP A 510 23.05 -34.76 38.10
CA ASP A 510 24.36 -34.93 38.75
C ASP A 510 25.48 -35.19 37.74
N GLN A 511 25.15 -35.88 36.64
CA GLN A 511 26.10 -36.24 35.58
C GLN A 511 25.41 -36.19 34.21
N ALA A 512 26.16 -35.76 33.20
CA ALA A 512 25.80 -35.88 31.80
C ALA A 512 27.00 -36.38 31.00
N ALA A 513 26.76 -37.04 29.87
CA ALA A 513 27.79 -37.48 28.96
C ALA A 513 27.39 -37.20 27.51
N MET A 514 28.36 -36.90 26.66
CA MET A 514 28.18 -36.73 25.23
C MET A 514 29.17 -37.63 24.49
N VAL A 515 28.66 -38.37 23.52
CA VAL A 515 29.46 -39.25 22.66
C VAL A 515 29.23 -38.81 21.22
N LEU A 516 30.32 -38.49 20.51
CA LEU A 516 30.30 -38.14 19.08
C LEU A 516 31.01 -39.24 18.31
N PHE A 517 30.30 -39.88 17.38
CA PHE A 517 30.84 -41.00 16.60
C PHE A 517 31.69 -40.48 15.44
N GLY A 518 32.92 -40.98 15.33
CA GLY A 518 33.80 -40.73 14.18
C GLY A 518 33.54 -41.69 13.02
N ILE A 519 34.25 -41.50 11.90
CA ILE A 519 34.17 -42.41 10.73
C ILE A 519 34.80 -43.75 11.10
N GLN A 520 35.88 -43.71 11.89
CA GLN A 520 36.50 -44.88 12.50
C GLN A 520 36.19 -44.94 14.01
N PRO A 521 36.10 -46.14 14.62
CA PRO A 521 35.82 -46.25 16.05
C PRO A 521 36.84 -45.51 16.95
N SER A 522 38.10 -45.42 16.52
CA SER A 522 39.19 -44.67 17.17
C SER A 522 39.02 -43.15 17.15
N GLU A 523 38.14 -42.61 16.30
CA GLU A 523 37.84 -41.18 16.19
C GLU A 523 36.63 -40.77 17.05
N THR A 524 36.04 -41.72 17.79
CA THR A 524 34.91 -41.45 18.69
C THR A 524 35.35 -40.59 19.87
N VAL A 525 34.65 -39.48 20.10
CA VAL A 525 34.94 -38.56 21.19
C VAL A 525 33.91 -38.76 22.30
N VAL A 526 34.37 -39.01 23.53
CA VAL A 526 33.54 -39.18 24.72
C VAL A 526 33.87 -38.08 25.72
N VAL A 527 32.83 -37.39 26.19
CA VAL A 527 32.95 -36.25 27.11
C VAL A 527 31.95 -36.42 28.23
N MET A 528 32.35 -36.19 29.48
CA MET A 528 31.50 -36.43 30.65
C MET A 528 31.61 -35.27 31.65
N SER A 529 30.49 -34.90 32.27
CA SER A 529 30.47 -34.04 33.46
C SER A 529 30.37 -34.86 34.75
N GLY A 530 30.84 -34.28 35.84
CA GLY A 530 30.88 -34.91 37.17
C GLY A 530 32.27 -35.40 37.59
N PRO A 531 32.39 -35.96 38.80
CA PRO A 531 33.67 -36.44 39.35
C PRO A 531 34.22 -37.62 38.55
N ALA A 532 35.54 -37.62 38.31
CA ALA A 532 36.22 -38.71 37.60
C ALA A 532 36.08 -40.04 38.38
N SER A 533 35.85 -41.12 37.65
CA SER A 533 35.80 -42.49 38.18
C SER A 533 36.96 -43.32 37.65
N LEU A 534 37.42 -44.30 38.44
CA LEU A 534 38.47 -45.24 38.03
C LEU A 534 38.08 -46.07 36.79
N HIS A 535 36.78 -46.16 36.48
CA HIS A 535 36.23 -46.88 35.32
C HIS A 535 35.94 -46.00 34.10
N ASP A 536 36.32 -44.71 34.11
CA ASP A 536 36.06 -43.81 32.97
C ASP A 536 36.81 -44.25 31.70
N ASN A 537 38.03 -44.76 31.85
CA ASN A 537 38.79 -45.35 30.74
C ASN A 537 38.16 -46.64 30.20
N ASP A 538 37.51 -47.42 31.07
CA ASP A 538 36.81 -48.64 30.65
C ASP A 538 35.59 -48.29 29.79
N LEU A 539 34.86 -47.21 30.13
CA LEU A 539 33.78 -46.68 29.30
C LEU A 539 34.30 -46.20 27.93
N ILE A 540 35.36 -45.38 27.92
CA ILE A 540 35.95 -44.87 26.65
C ILE A 540 36.37 -46.04 25.77
N ASN A 541 37.08 -47.02 26.33
CA ASN A 541 37.50 -48.22 25.60
C ASN A 541 36.32 -49.06 25.12
N PHE A 542 35.25 -49.19 25.92
CA PHE A 542 34.05 -49.91 25.53
C PHE A 542 33.36 -49.24 24.35
N VAL A 543 33.09 -47.93 24.45
CA VAL A 543 32.41 -47.13 23.42
C VAL A 543 33.23 -47.08 22.13
N SER A 544 34.54 -46.90 22.22
CA SER A 544 35.43 -46.86 21.05
C SER A 544 35.64 -48.21 20.37
N ASN A 545 35.34 -49.34 21.02
CA ASN A 545 35.51 -50.68 20.43
C ASN A 545 34.20 -51.42 20.09
N HIS A 546 33.05 -50.92 20.55
CA HIS A 546 31.74 -51.52 20.27
C HIS A 546 30.96 -50.72 19.22
N SER A 547 31.15 -51.06 17.94
CA SER A 547 30.42 -50.47 16.79
C SER A 547 28.89 -50.67 16.84
N LEU A 548 28.41 -51.57 17.69
CA LEU A 548 26.97 -51.85 17.89
C LEU A 548 26.23 -50.69 18.57
N LEU A 549 26.89 -49.88 19.41
CA LEU A 549 26.27 -48.72 20.06
C LEU A 549 25.88 -47.64 19.05
N ALA A 550 26.75 -47.30 18.11
CA ALA A 550 26.43 -46.36 17.03
C ALA A 550 25.25 -46.85 16.17
N THR A 551 25.17 -48.16 15.92
CA THR A 551 24.08 -48.79 15.16
C THR A 551 22.76 -48.78 15.94
N TYR A 552 22.81 -49.00 17.26
CA TYR A 552 21.64 -48.92 18.14
C TYR A 552 21.10 -47.49 18.19
N VAL A 553 21.99 -46.51 18.35
CA VAL A 553 21.64 -45.09 18.40
C VAL A 553 21.09 -44.60 17.06
N ALA A 554 21.63 -45.06 15.93
CA ALA A 554 21.11 -44.70 14.61
C ALA A 554 19.64 -45.13 14.40
N LYS A 555 19.12 -46.06 15.21
CA LYS A 555 17.70 -46.45 15.20
C LYS A 555 16.83 -45.65 16.16
N LEU A 556 17.42 -44.83 17.04
CA LEU A 556 16.69 -43.96 17.96
C LEU A 556 16.27 -42.69 17.23
N GLU A 557 14.99 -42.61 16.85
CA GLU A 557 14.40 -41.38 16.29
C GLU A 557 13.97 -40.38 17.38
N GLN A 558 13.81 -40.85 18.62
CA GLN A 558 13.33 -40.07 19.77
C GLN A 558 14.14 -40.38 21.04
N PRO A 559 14.16 -39.46 22.04
CA PRO A 559 14.77 -39.72 23.33
C PRO A 559 14.20 -40.98 23.98
N GLN A 560 15.06 -41.80 24.57
CA GLN A 560 14.65 -42.96 25.35
C GLN A 560 15.14 -42.88 26.79
N GLN A 561 14.24 -43.22 27.71
CA GLN A 561 14.49 -43.21 29.13
C GLN A 561 14.52 -44.62 29.68
N TYR A 562 15.53 -44.91 30.50
CA TYR A 562 15.70 -46.16 31.22
C TYR A 562 15.67 -45.86 32.71
N THR A 563 14.61 -46.27 33.39
CA THR A 563 14.42 -46.03 34.83
C THR A 563 15.06 -47.10 35.71
N ASP A 564 15.40 -48.25 35.13
CA ASP A 564 16.11 -49.34 35.80
C ASP A 564 17.12 -49.96 34.83
N LEU A 565 18.40 -49.60 35.00
CA LEU A 565 19.50 -50.09 34.18
C LEU A 565 19.90 -51.55 34.48
N ASP A 566 19.54 -52.10 35.64
CA ASP A 566 19.85 -53.48 36.00
C ASP A 566 18.89 -54.47 35.31
N ALA A 567 17.66 -54.02 35.03
CA ALA A 567 16.63 -54.77 34.31
C ALA A 567 16.82 -54.80 32.78
N HIS A 568 17.69 -53.96 32.21
CA HIS A 568 17.89 -53.84 30.76
C HIS A 568 19.29 -54.33 30.31
N ASP A 569 19.37 -55.01 29.16
CA ASP A 569 20.60 -55.60 28.63
C ASP A 569 21.62 -54.55 28.10
N ILE A 570 21.14 -53.32 27.87
CA ILE A 570 21.93 -52.19 27.34
C ILE A 570 23.07 -51.78 28.30
N GLY A 571 22.99 -52.17 29.59
CA GLY A 571 23.95 -51.79 30.62
C GLY A 571 24.92 -52.87 31.08
N ALA A 572 24.80 -54.14 30.65
CA ALA A 572 25.55 -55.26 31.24
C ALA A 572 27.09 -55.07 31.27
N PRO A 573 27.75 -54.60 30.18
CA PRO A 573 29.19 -54.33 30.18
C PRO A 573 29.60 -53.07 30.97
N LEU A 574 28.65 -52.14 31.15
CA LEU A 574 28.88 -50.85 31.80
C LEU A 574 28.39 -50.81 33.26
N ARG A 575 27.95 -51.95 33.82
CA ARG A 575 27.46 -52.03 35.20
C ARG A 575 28.47 -51.53 36.23
N ALA A 576 29.74 -51.89 36.08
CA ALA A 576 30.80 -51.42 36.99
C ALA A 576 30.97 -49.89 36.93
N PHE A 577 30.89 -49.31 35.74
CA PHE A 577 30.93 -47.87 35.52
C PHE A 577 29.73 -47.16 36.16
N PHE A 578 28.50 -47.62 35.86
CA PHE A 578 27.28 -47.03 36.41
C PHE A 578 27.22 -47.17 37.94
N ALA A 579 27.58 -48.34 38.49
CA ALA A 579 27.61 -48.57 39.93
C ALA A 579 28.63 -47.69 40.65
N ALA A 580 29.83 -47.51 40.08
CA ALA A 580 30.87 -46.66 40.65
C ALA A 580 30.46 -45.17 40.69
N ARG A 581 29.63 -44.73 39.75
CA ARG A 581 29.08 -43.37 39.68
C ARG A 581 27.70 -43.22 40.35
N GLY A 582 27.12 -44.31 40.84
CA GLY A 582 25.80 -44.32 41.50
C GLY A 582 24.61 -44.14 40.55
N ILE A 583 24.80 -44.37 39.25
CA ILE A 583 23.79 -44.18 38.20
C ILE A 583 22.90 -45.43 38.13
N ARG A 584 21.58 -45.24 38.22
CA ARG A 584 20.56 -46.31 38.06
C ARG A 584 19.55 -46.02 36.96
N SER A 585 19.39 -44.75 36.59
CA SER A 585 18.41 -44.31 35.61
C SER A 585 19.04 -43.27 34.69
N ILE A 586 18.84 -43.41 33.37
CA ILE A 586 19.39 -42.48 32.37
C ILE A 586 18.37 -42.13 31.27
N VAL A 587 18.60 -41.00 30.63
CA VAL A 587 17.95 -40.63 29.36
C VAL A 587 19.01 -40.56 28.28
N ILE A 588 18.76 -41.23 27.15
CA ILE A 588 19.60 -41.19 25.95
C ILE A 588 18.87 -40.37 24.89
N VAL A 589 19.52 -39.32 24.41
CA VAL A 589 19.02 -38.39 23.41
C VAL A 589 19.91 -38.48 22.16
N PRO A 590 19.35 -38.79 20.97
CA PRO A 590 20.14 -38.88 19.76
C PRO A 590 20.55 -37.48 19.24
N LEU A 591 21.81 -37.34 18.82
CA LEU A 591 22.33 -36.15 18.13
C LEU A 591 22.26 -36.41 16.62
N VAL A 592 21.27 -35.86 15.93
CA VAL A 592 20.95 -36.21 14.52
C VAL A 592 21.22 -35.05 13.56
N VAL A 593 21.92 -35.32 12.46
CA VAL A 593 22.09 -34.42 11.30
C VAL A 593 21.44 -35.08 10.08
N THR A 594 20.51 -34.40 9.41
CA THR A 594 19.90 -34.87 8.14
C THR A 594 19.40 -36.33 8.19
N GLY A 595 18.85 -36.76 9.33
CA GLY A 595 18.33 -38.12 9.53
C GLY A 595 19.38 -39.19 9.89
N GLN A 596 20.65 -38.82 10.07
CA GLN A 596 21.71 -39.72 10.55
C GLN A 596 22.18 -39.30 11.95
N ALA A 597 22.25 -40.27 12.88
CA ALA A 597 22.77 -40.03 14.22
C ALA A 597 24.30 -39.88 14.19
N GLN A 598 24.77 -38.69 14.56
CA GLN A 598 26.19 -38.34 14.70
C GLN A 598 26.72 -38.61 16.13
N GLY A 599 25.82 -38.84 17.09
CA GLY A 599 26.20 -39.06 18.49
C GLY A 599 25.02 -39.27 19.42
N ILE A 600 25.32 -39.31 20.72
CA ILE A 600 24.33 -39.29 21.81
C ILE A 600 24.68 -38.29 22.90
N LEU A 601 23.63 -37.76 23.51
CA LEU A 601 23.68 -37.09 24.79
C LEU A 601 22.99 -38.00 25.82
N VAL A 602 23.65 -38.25 26.95
CA VAL A 602 23.17 -39.11 28.03
C VAL A 602 23.05 -38.29 29.31
N LEU A 603 21.90 -38.35 29.97
CA LEU A 603 21.62 -37.62 31.22
C LEU A 603 21.39 -38.62 32.36
N ASP A 604 22.05 -38.44 33.50
CA ASP A 604 21.77 -39.20 34.73
C ASP A 604 20.56 -38.64 35.45
N ILE A 605 19.46 -39.38 35.44
CA ILE A 605 18.19 -38.98 36.06
C ILE A 605 17.93 -39.72 37.38
N THR A 606 18.93 -40.41 37.94
CA THR A 606 18.78 -41.26 39.13
C THR A 606 18.17 -40.54 40.33
N ARG A 607 18.55 -39.28 40.57
CA ARG A 607 17.97 -38.45 41.66
C ARG A 607 16.72 -37.69 41.26
N ARG A 608 16.54 -37.40 39.97
CA ARG A 608 15.40 -36.63 39.42
C ARG A 608 14.15 -37.48 39.26
N GLY A 609 14.31 -38.77 38.98
CA GLY A 609 13.21 -39.62 38.53
C GLY A 609 12.91 -39.44 37.04
N ALA A 610 11.79 -40.00 36.58
CA ALA A 610 11.39 -39.95 35.18
C ALA A 610 11.16 -38.50 34.69
N LEU A 611 11.75 -38.13 33.55
CA LEU A 611 11.51 -36.84 32.91
C LEU A 611 10.13 -36.80 32.28
N GLU A 612 9.49 -35.64 32.34
CA GLU A 612 8.22 -35.40 31.68
C GLU A 612 8.39 -35.24 30.17
N LYS A 613 7.31 -35.41 29.40
CA LYS A 613 7.34 -35.30 27.93
C LYS A 613 7.91 -33.96 27.45
N THR A 614 7.59 -32.86 28.12
CA THR A 614 8.10 -31.52 27.81
C THR A 614 9.61 -31.40 28.03
N GLU A 615 10.15 -32.10 29.03
CA GLU A 615 11.59 -32.12 29.31
C GLU A 615 12.35 -32.98 28.30
N LEU A 616 11.75 -34.07 27.82
CA LEU A 616 12.31 -34.87 26.72
C LEU A 616 12.35 -34.07 25.40
N GLU A 617 11.29 -33.31 25.09
CA GLU A 617 11.26 -32.41 23.93
C GLU A 617 12.33 -31.31 24.04
N MET A 618 12.53 -30.78 25.26
CA MET A 618 13.58 -29.81 25.55
C MET A 618 14.98 -30.43 25.37
N ALA A 619 15.19 -31.67 25.80
CA ALA A 619 16.44 -32.41 25.62
C ALA A 619 16.74 -32.65 24.13
N SER A 620 15.74 -33.01 23.32
CA SER A 620 15.86 -33.06 21.85
C SER A 620 16.23 -31.71 21.24
N THR A 621 15.67 -30.62 21.74
CA THR A 621 15.96 -29.26 21.26
C THR A 621 17.42 -28.89 21.56
N VAL A 622 17.89 -29.16 22.77
CA VAL A 622 19.30 -28.94 23.17
C VAL A 622 20.24 -29.81 22.33
N ALA A 623 19.89 -31.08 22.10
CA ALA A 623 20.63 -31.98 21.21
C ALA A 623 20.75 -31.41 19.78
N SER A 624 19.66 -30.90 19.20
CA SER A 624 19.67 -30.28 17.89
C SER A 624 20.53 -29.01 17.83
N LEU A 625 20.52 -28.19 18.89
CA LEU A 625 21.35 -26.99 18.98
C LEU A 625 22.84 -27.34 19.06
N ILE A 626 23.21 -28.34 19.87
CA ILE A 626 24.58 -28.84 19.96
C ILE A 626 25.06 -29.29 18.58
N VAL A 627 24.25 -30.08 17.87
CA VAL A 627 24.54 -30.54 16.51
C VAL A 627 24.76 -29.38 15.55
N GLN A 628 23.88 -28.38 15.55
CA GLN A 628 23.99 -27.22 14.67
C GLN A 628 25.27 -26.42 14.93
N ILE A 629 25.66 -26.28 16.20
CA ILE A 629 26.88 -25.57 16.56
C ILE A 629 28.12 -26.35 16.11
N LEU A 630 28.14 -27.68 16.29
CA LEU A 630 29.21 -28.55 15.80
C LEU A 630 29.36 -28.46 14.27
N GLU A 631 28.24 -28.46 13.54
CA GLU A 631 28.26 -28.34 12.08
C GLU A 631 28.75 -26.97 11.63
N ASN A 632 28.31 -25.89 12.29
CA ASN A 632 28.84 -24.54 12.03
C ASN A 632 30.35 -24.47 12.28
N ALA A 633 30.83 -25.01 13.40
CA ALA A 633 32.26 -25.05 13.70
C ALA A 633 33.06 -25.84 12.64
N ARG A 634 32.49 -26.95 12.14
CA ARG A 634 33.06 -27.73 11.05
C ARG A 634 33.13 -26.93 9.75
N LEU A 635 32.04 -26.27 9.36
CA LEU A 635 31.97 -25.43 8.16
C LEU A 635 32.98 -24.27 8.23
N TYR A 636 33.08 -23.61 9.38
CA TYR A 636 34.10 -22.57 9.60
C TYR A 636 35.52 -23.10 9.40
N ARG A 637 35.82 -24.31 9.91
CA ARG A 637 37.13 -24.94 9.70
C ARG A 637 37.38 -25.22 8.22
N VAL A 638 36.43 -25.80 7.51
CA VAL A 638 36.54 -26.07 6.06
C VAL A 638 36.81 -24.78 5.28
N VAL A 639 36.04 -23.72 5.53
CA VAL A 639 36.23 -22.40 4.89
C VAL A 639 37.62 -21.82 5.22
N ASN A 640 38.07 -21.96 6.46
CA ASN A 640 39.37 -21.45 6.87
C ASN A 640 40.53 -22.25 6.25
N ASP A 641 40.39 -23.57 6.13
CA ASP A 641 41.37 -24.45 5.48
C ASP A 641 41.43 -24.19 3.95
N GLU A 642 40.29 -24.02 3.29
CA GLU A 642 40.23 -23.62 1.87
C GLU A 642 40.89 -22.25 1.65
N ARG A 643 40.59 -21.28 2.52
CA ARG A 643 41.21 -19.95 2.47
C ARG A 643 42.72 -20.02 2.67
N SER A 644 43.18 -20.81 3.65
CA SER A 644 44.61 -21.05 3.89
C SER A 644 45.30 -21.68 2.67
N THR A 645 44.62 -22.62 2.00
CA THR A 645 45.11 -23.26 0.78
C THR A 645 45.21 -22.26 -0.37
N LEU A 646 44.18 -21.43 -0.59
CA LEU A 646 44.18 -20.34 -1.56
C LEU A 646 45.32 -19.35 -1.29
N ASP A 647 45.52 -18.94 -0.03
CA ASP A 647 46.61 -18.05 0.35
C ASP A 647 47.99 -18.69 0.10
N ALA A 648 48.14 -20.01 0.32
CA ALA A 648 49.37 -20.74 0.01
C ALA A 648 49.65 -20.82 -1.50
N VAL A 649 48.62 -21.05 -2.32
CA VAL A 649 48.72 -21.02 -3.79
C VAL A 649 49.10 -19.62 -4.28
N LEU A 650 48.45 -18.57 -3.79
CA LEU A 650 48.77 -17.19 -4.18
C LEU A 650 50.19 -16.80 -3.75
N ARG A 651 50.64 -17.21 -2.56
CA ARG A 651 52.01 -16.98 -2.07
C ARG A 651 53.08 -17.72 -2.88
N SER A 652 52.77 -18.88 -3.46
CA SER A 652 53.73 -19.68 -4.23
C SER A 652 53.77 -19.35 -5.72
N ALA A 653 52.76 -18.63 -6.24
CA ALA A 653 52.75 -18.19 -7.63
C ALA A 653 53.87 -17.18 -7.92
N THR A 654 54.67 -17.45 -8.95
CA THR A 654 55.83 -16.64 -9.34
C THR A 654 55.49 -15.46 -10.25
N ASP A 655 54.32 -15.51 -10.89
CA ASP A 655 53.79 -14.44 -11.72
C ASP A 655 52.90 -13.51 -10.89
N PRO A 656 52.93 -12.18 -11.11
CA PRO A 656 52.01 -11.25 -10.48
C PRO A 656 50.56 -11.57 -10.82
N ILE A 657 49.75 -11.79 -9.78
CA ILE A 657 48.31 -12.03 -9.85
C ILE A 657 47.62 -10.91 -9.06
N LEU A 658 46.71 -10.21 -9.71
CA LEU A 658 45.96 -9.09 -9.16
C LEU A 658 44.46 -9.35 -9.35
N LEU A 659 43.66 -9.00 -8.35
CA LEU A 659 42.20 -8.90 -8.46
C LEU A 659 41.82 -7.42 -8.42
N ILE A 660 41.11 -6.96 -9.43
CA ILE A 660 40.67 -5.57 -9.59
C ILE A 660 39.13 -5.56 -9.60
N ASP A 661 38.49 -4.71 -8.81
CA ASP A 661 37.02 -4.59 -8.78
C ASP A 661 36.45 -3.90 -10.03
N THR A 662 35.12 -3.77 -10.07
CA THR A 662 34.42 -3.09 -11.18
C THR A 662 34.64 -1.58 -11.23
N ASP A 663 35.11 -0.96 -10.13
CA ASP A 663 35.44 0.46 -10.03
C ASP A 663 36.94 0.74 -10.28
N ALA A 664 37.65 -0.25 -10.83
CA ALA A 664 39.08 -0.22 -11.13
C ALA A 664 39.97 0.04 -9.89
N ARG A 665 39.63 -0.58 -8.76
CA ARG A 665 40.44 -0.58 -7.53
C ARG A 665 41.03 -1.95 -7.23
N LEU A 666 42.21 -1.95 -6.62
CA LEU A 666 42.92 -3.18 -6.27
C LEU A 666 42.31 -3.87 -5.06
N LEU A 667 41.71 -5.06 -5.25
CA LEU A 667 41.14 -5.86 -4.15
C LEU A 667 42.17 -6.80 -3.51
N LEU A 668 43.01 -7.42 -4.35
CA LEU A 668 43.99 -8.41 -3.93
C LEU A 668 45.22 -8.36 -4.85
N ALA A 669 46.40 -8.55 -4.26
CA ALA A 669 47.64 -8.79 -4.98
C ALA A 669 48.40 -9.94 -4.31
N ASN A 670 49.07 -10.78 -5.11
CA ASN A 670 49.99 -11.78 -4.56
C ASN A 670 51.39 -11.20 -4.30
N PRO A 671 52.27 -11.87 -3.53
CA PRO A 671 53.62 -11.37 -3.24
C PRO A 671 54.47 -11.10 -4.49
N ALA A 672 54.30 -11.88 -5.57
CA ALA A 672 55.00 -11.64 -6.83
C ALA A 672 54.69 -10.26 -7.44
N ALA A 673 53.50 -9.71 -7.19
CA ALA A 673 53.16 -8.35 -7.61
C ALA A 673 53.98 -7.28 -6.87
N HIS A 674 54.36 -7.52 -5.61
CA HIS A 674 55.26 -6.63 -4.90
C HIS A 674 56.67 -6.70 -5.50
N GLU A 675 57.19 -7.91 -5.72
CA GLU A 675 58.55 -8.11 -6.24
C GLU A 675 58.74 -7.56 -7.67
N ARG A 676 57.77 -7.81 -8.56
CA ARG A 676 57.92 -7.50 -10.00
C ARG A 676 57.20 -6.22 -10.44
N LEU A 677 56.11 -5.84 -9.78
CA LEU A 677 55.31 -4.66 -10.14
C LEU A 677 55.36 -3.55 -9.08
N GLN A 678 56.05 -3.77 -7.95
CA GLN A 678 56.12 -2.84 -6.81
C GLN A 678 54.75 -2.53 -6.17
N ILE A 679 53.81 -3.46 -6.31
CA ILE A 679 52.46 -3.36 -5.73
C ILE A 679 52.44 -4.17 -4.44
N ASP A 680 52.60 -3.48 -3.30
CA ASP A 680 52.40 -4.08 -1.98
C ASP A 680 50.92 -4.48 -1.74
N PRO A 681 50.64 -5.73 -1.34
CA PRO A 681 49.28 -6.26 -1.21
C PRO A 681 48.47 -5.71 -0.04
N VAL A 682 49.14 -5.13 0.97
CA VAL A 682 48.48 -4.56 2.16
C VAL A 682 48.35 -3.04 2.03
N VAL A 683 49.42 -2.37 1.61
CA VAL A 683 49.46 -0.89 1.55
C VAL A 683 48.60 -0.34 0.41
N HIS A 684 48.57 -1.03 -0.73
CA HIS A 684 47.88 -0.54 -1.93
C HIS A 684 46.47 -1.08 -2.12
N ARG A 685 45.94 -1.80 -1.13
CA ARG A 685 44.58 -2.31 -1.16
C ARG A 685 43.56 -1.16 -1.27
N ASP A 686 42.51 -1.38 -2.06
CA ASP A 686 41.42 -0.46 -2.35
C ASP A 686 41.85 0.84 -3.06
N GLN A 687 43.10 0.93 -3.52
CA GLN A 687 43.59 2.07 -4.28
C GLN A 687 43.23 1.97 -5.77
N PRO A 688 42.98 3.09 -6.45
CA PRO A 688 42.75 3.13 -7.89
C PRO A 688 43.96 2.58 -8.67
N VAL A 689 43.70 1.71 -9.64
CA VAL A 689 44.77 1.03 -10.39
C VAL A 689 45.48 1.93 -11.41
N ASP A 690 44.96 3.12 -11.69
CA ASP A 690 45.56 4.13 -12.57
C ASP A 690 46.83 4.78 -11.99
N GLN A 691 47.09 4.60 -10.71
CA GLN A 691 48.29 5.10 -10.04
C GLN A 691 49.53 4.25 -10.37
N PHE A 692 49.34 2.99 -10.81
CA PHE A 692 50.44 2.07 -11.10
C PHE A 692 50.79 2.07 -12.60
N PRO A 693 52.03 2.41 -12.99
CA PRO A 693 52.42 2.51 -14.40
C PRO A 693 52.17 1.24 -15.21
N ALA A 694 52.40 0.06 -14.62
CA ALA A 694 52.19 -1.23 -15.28
C ALA A 694 50.70 -1.54 -15.53
N LEU A 695 49.79 -0.99 -14.70
CA LEU A 695 48.35 -1.22 -14.82
C LEU A 695 47.66 -0.20 -15.74
N ARG A 696 48.26 0.99 -15.95
CA ARG A 696 47.72 1.99 -16.91
C ARG A 696 47.55 1.42 -18.32
N ALA A 697 48.49 0.59 -18.77
CA ALA A 697 48.42 -0.06 -20.08
C ALA A 697 47.27 -1.08 -20.19
N VAL A 698 46.78 -1.57 -19.05
CA VAL A 698 45.77 -2.63 -18.95
C VAL A 698 44.37 -2.04 -18.73
N LEU A 699 44.25 -0.81 -18.20
CA LEU A 699 42.99 -0.10 -17.94
C LEU A 699 41.95 -0.19 -19.07
N PRO A 700 42.28 0.03 -20.36
CA PRO A 700 41.28 0.00 -21.44
C PRO A 700 40.63 -1.37 -21.65
N PHE A 701 41.26 -2.43 -21.15
CA PHE A 701 40.86 -3.82 -21.37
C PHE A 701 40.09 -4.41 -20.17
N LEU A 702 40.08 -3.74 -19.02
CA LEU A 702 39.36 -4.20 -17.83
C LEU A 702 37.83 -4.26 -18.04
N ASN A 703 37.29 -3.39 -18.91
CA ASN A 703 35.87 -3.32 -19.23
C ASN A 703 35.37 -4.41 -20.20
N ARG A 704 36.21 -5.38 -20.59
CA ARG A 704 35.81 -6.46 -21.52
C ARG A 704 35.20 -7.64 -20.77
N ASP A 705 34.10 -8.16 -21.30
CA ASP A 705 33.39 -9.32 -20.73
C ASP A 705 34.01 -10.68 -21.06
N SER A 706 34.96 -10.72 -21.99
CA SER A 706 35.63 -11.97 -22.43
C SER A 706 37.09 -12.00 -22.01
N PRO A 707 37.64 -13.19 -21.67
CA PRO A 707 39.07 -13.34 -21.40
C PRO A 707 39.92 -12.74 -22.51
N THR A 708 40.82 -11.83 -22.16
CA THR A 708 41.65 -11.10 -23.12
C THR A 708 43.11 -11.19 -22.72
N THR A 709 43.99 -11.47 -23.67
CA THR A 709 45.44 -11.42 -23.49
C THR A 709 46.01 -10.22 -24.25
N VAL A 710 46.82 -9.41 -23.58
CA VAL A 710 47.49 -8.24 -24.16
C VAL A 710 48.98 -8.28 -23.86
N GLU A 711 49.80 -7.93 -24.84
CA GLU A 711 51.23 -7.72 -24.63
C GLU A 711 51.48 -6.25 -24.28
N ILE A 712 52.25 -6.01 -23.20
CA ILE A 712 52.63 -4.67 -22.79
C ILE A 712 54.14 -4.60 -22.57
N GLU A 713 54.73 -3.45 -22.90
CA GLU A 713 56.12 -3.13 -22.62
C GLU A 713 56.16 -1.94 -21.64
N PRO A 714 56.01 -2.19 -20.33
CA PRO A 714 56.00 -1.11 -19.34
C PRO A 714 57.35 -0.40 -19.24
N LYS A 715 58.46 -1.08 -19.60
CA LYS A 715 59.82 -0.53 -19.64
C LYS A 715 60.57 -1.12 -20.85
N PRO A 716 61.54 -0.39 -21.44
CA PRO A 716 62.33 -0.90 -22.55
C PRO A 716 62.95 -2.27 -22.22
N ASN A 717 62.75 -3.25 -23.09
CA ASN A 717 63.20 -4.65 -22.95
C ASN A 717 62.52 -5.48 -21.84
N VAL A 718 61.45 -4.98 -21.22
CA VAL A 718 60.63 -5.76 -20.28
C VAL A 718 59.25 -5.92 -20.88
N ASN A 719 58.92 -7.14 -21.30
CA ASN A 719 57.66 -7.45 -21.96
C ASN A 719 56.84 -8.40 -21.09
N PHE A 720 55.59 -8.04 -20.83
CA PHE A 720 54.62 -8.91 -20.17
C PHE A 720 53.51 -9.32 -21.13
N SER A 721 53.15 -10.60 -21.12
CA SER A 721 51.87 -11.10 -21.59
C SER A 721 50.88 -11.05 -20.43
N VAL A 722 49.94 -10.12 -20.49
CA VAL A 722 48.94 -9.90 -19.44
C VAL A 722 47.64 -10.58 -19.82
N SER A 723 47.16 -11.52 -19.00
CA SER A 723 45.87 -12.17 -19.16
C SER A 723 44.85 -11.58 -18.21
N ILE A 724 43.70 -11.18 -18.73
CA ILE A 724 42.61 -10.53 -17.99
C ILE A 724 41.37 -11.41 -18.12
N ALA A 725 40.76 -11.80 -17.01
CA ALA A 725 39.57 -12.65 -17.01
C ALA A 725 38.51 -12.18 -15.99
N PRO A 726 37.21 -12.26 -16.32
CA PRO A 726 36.11 -12.08 -15.36
C PRO A 726 36.18 -13.03 -14.17
N VAL A 727 35.92 -12.53 -12.96
CA VAL A 727 35.61 -13.38 -11.80
C VAL A 727 34.22 -13.06 -11.29
N ARG A 728 33.42 -14.12 -11.10
CA ARG A 728 32.06 -14.05 -10.59
C ARG A 728 31.95 -14.74 -9.24
N GLY A 729 31.10 -14.19 -8.39
CA GLY A 729 30.75 -14.79 -7.11
C GLY A 729 29.83 -15.98 -7.25
N VAL A 730 29.51 -16.59 -6.11
CA VAL A 730 28.60 -17.75 -6.01
C VAL A 730 27.17 -17.39 -6.47
N ASP A 731 26.80 -16.11 -6.37
CA ASP A 731 25.55 -15.52 -6.85
C ASP A 731 25.58 -15.17 -8.35
N ASN A 732 26.65 -15.56 -9.07
CA ASN A 732 26.92 -15.21 -10.46
C ASN A 732 27.06 -13.70 -10.71
N LYS A 733 27.21 -12.89 -9.66
CA LYS A 733 27.49 -11.45 -9.76
C LYS A 733 28.97 -11.23 -10.03
N GLU A 734 29.29 -10.26 -10.88
CA GLU A 734 30.68 -9.92 -11.17
C GLU A 734 31.36 -9.31 -9.94
N ILE A 735 32.45 -9.94 -9.49
CA ILE A 735 33.31 -9.43 -8.41
C ILE A 735 34.34 -8.46 -8.99
N GLY A 736 34.82 -8.74 -10.20
CA GLY A 736 35.82 -7.94 -10.89
C GLY A 736 36.59 -8.73 -11.94
N ARG A 737 37.87 -8.41 -12.11
CA ARG A 737 38.79 -9.01 -13.07
C ARG A 737 40.06 -9.51 -12.41
N VAL A 738 40.46 -10.75 -12.72
CA VAL A 738 41.78 -11.26 -12.41
C VAL A 738 42.74 -10.89 -13.53
N VAL A 739 43.87 -10.29 -13.16
CA VAL A 739 44.92 -9.85 -14.07
C VAL A 739 46.22 -10.56 -13.71
N VAL A 740 46.75 -11.33 -14.66
CA VAL A 740 47.97 -12.13 -14.50
C VAL A 740 49.06 -11.63 -15.45
N PHE A 741 50.23 -11.28 -14.91
CA PHE A 741 51.37 -10.77 -15.70
C PHE A 741 52.41 -11.87 -15.89
N ARG A 742 52.60 -12.33 -17.13
CA ARG A 742 53.64 -13.32 -17.46
C ARG A 742 54.81 -12.65 -18.16
N ASP A 743 56.01 -12.76 -17.61
CA ASP A 743 57.21 -12.21 -18.23
C ASP A 743 57.59 -12.99 -19.51
N ILE A 744 57.59 -12.32 -20.66
CA ILE A 744 57.93 -12.86 -21.98
C ILE A 744 59.17 -12.19 -22.57
N SER A 745 59.93 -11.43 -21.77
CA SER A 745 61.07 -10.62 -22.23
C SER A 745 62.11 -11.46 -22.97
N ALA A 746 62.46 -12.63 -22.44
CA ALA A 746 63.42 -13.55 -23.07
C ALA A 746 62.96 -14.06 -24.44
N ILE A 747 61.65 -14.29 -24.60
CA ILE A 747 61.06 -14.77 -25.85
C ILE A 747 61.13 -13.67 -26.91
N LYS A 748 60.75 -12.43 -26.57
CA LYS A 748 60.82 -11.28 -27.48
C LYS A 748 62.26 -10.98 -27.92
N GLN A 749 63.23 -11.21 -27.04
CA GLN A 749 64.65 -11.03 -27.37
C GLN A 749 65.13 -12.08 -28.40
N LEU A 750 64.71 -13.33 -28.26
CA LEU A 750 65.00 -14.40 -29.22
C LEU A 750 64.36 -14.14 -30.59
N GLU A 751 63.10 -13.72 -30.63
CA GLU A 751 62.41 -13.37 -31.89
C GLU A 751 63.14 -12.25 -32.65
N ARG A 752 63.61 -11.23 -31.93
CA ARG A 752 64.38 -10.13 -32.51
C ARG A 752 65.69 -10.61 -33.12
N GLN A 753 66.41 -11.50 -32.44
CA GLN A 753 67.66 -12.08 -32.95
C GLN A 753 67.45 -12.93 -34.21
N GLU A 754 66.39 -13.75 -34.26
CA GLU A 754 66.13 -14.60 -35.42
C GLU A 754 65.74 -13.76 -36.65
N ARG A 755 64.96 -12.69 -36.47
CA ARG A 755 64.58 -11.78 -37.55
C ARG A 755 65.80 -11.06 -38.17
N GLU A 756 66.78 -10.70 -37.34
CA GLU A 756 68.05 -10.13 -37.81
C GLU A 756 68.90 -11.17 -38.56
N ARG A 757 68.92 -12.42 -38.10
CA ARG A 757 69.62 -13.53 -38.77
C ARG A 757 69.08 -13.76 -40.19
N VAL A 758 67.76 -13.87 -40.32
CA VAL A 758 67.06 -14.05 -41.62
C VAL A 758 67.39 -12.90 -42.58
N ARG A 759 67.33 -11.64 -42.09
CA ARG A 759 67.64 -10.45 -42.90
C ARG A 759 69.05 -10.47 -43.48
N SER A 760 70.03 -10.98 -42.74
CA SER A 760 71.44 -11.03 -43.19
C SER A 760 71.68 -12.02 -44.33
N VAL A 761 70.95 -13.14 -44.37
CA VAL A 761 71.11 -14.19 -45.38
C VAL A 761 70.53 -13.76 -46.72
N PHE A 762 69.35 -13.13 -46.72
CA PHE A 762 68.67 -12.71 -47.95
C PHE A 762 69.44 -11.66 -48.75
N ARG A 763 70.14 -10.73 -48.09
CA ARG A 763 70.97 -9.69 -48.74
C ARG A 763 72.11 -10.23 -49.62
N ARG A 764 72.47 -11.51 -49.49
CA ARG A 764 73.55 -12.11 -50.29
C ARG A 764 73.10 -12.61 -51.67
N TYR A 765 71.80 -12.78 -51.90
CA TYR A 765 71.28 -13.47 -53.08
C TYR A 765 70.38 -12.60 -53.99
N VAL A 766 69.94 -11.44 -53.51
CA VAL A 766 69.14 -10.48 -54.28
C VAL A 766 69.71 -9.07 -54.11
N SER A 767 69.38 -8.15 -55.02
CA SER A 767 69.85 -6.76 -54.89
C SER A 767 69.37 -6.15 -53.57
N PRO A 768 70.15 -5.23 -52.94
CA PRO A 768 69.78 -4.64 -51.65
C PRO A 768 68.39 -3.99 -51.65
N GLN A 769 68.00 -3.41 -52.78
CA GLN A 769 66.71 -2.76 -52.99
C GLN A 769 65.55 -3.77 -53.08
N VAL A 770 65.78 -4.95 -53.68
CA VAL A 770 64.79 -6.05 -53.73
C VAL A 770 64.65 -6.72 -52.36
N ALA A 771 65.75 -6.91 -51.61
CA ALA A 771 65.71 -7.46 -50.26
C ALA A 771 64.86 -6.62 -49.29
N GLU A 772 65.02 -5.29 -49.29
CA GLU A 772 64.25 -4.39 -48.42
C GLU A 772 62.76 -4.37 -48.78
N ARG A 773 62.42 -4.44 -50.07
CA ARG A 773 61.03 -4.55 -50.53
C ARG A 773 60.38 -5.89 -50.20
N LEU A 774 61.08 -7.01 -50.34
CA LEU A 774 60.59 -8.34 -49.95
C LEU A 774 60.34 -8.44 -48.44
N LEU A 775 61.23 -7.89 -47.62
CA LEU A 775 61.11 -7.90 -46.16
C LEU A 775 60.00 -6.98 -45.62
N SER A 776 59.54 -6.00 -46.41
CA SER A 776 58.49 -5.04 -46.03
C SER A 776 57.12 -5.33 -46.66
N ALA A 777 57.06 -5.86 -47.89
CA ALA A 777 55.82 -6.08 -48.62
C ALA A 777 55.16 -7.45 -48.37
N GLY A 778 55.82 -8.37 -47.68
CA GLY A 778 55.25 -9.69 -47.39
C GLY A 778 55.06 -10.57 -48.63
N SER A 779 54.09 -11.48 -48.58
CA SER A 779 53.88 -12.57 -49.55
C SER A 779 53.41 -12.16 -50.95
N ASP A 780 53.05 -10.88 -51.17
CA ASP A 780 52.46 -10.38 -52.43
C ASP A 780 53.49 -9.78 -53.41
N PHE A 781 54.80 -9.93 -53.15
CA PHE A 781 55.83 -9.42 -54.04
C PHE A 781 55.99 -10.28 -55.31
N GLY A 782 55.89 -9.65 -56.48
CA GLY A 782 56.29 -10.26 -57.76
C GLY A 782 55.17 -10.62 -58.73
N ALA A 783 53.95 -10.13 -58.58
CA ALA A 783 52.92 -10.34 -59.62
C ALA A 783 53.37 -9.76 -60.99
N PRO A 784 53.14 -10.46 -62.12
CA PRO A 784 53.45 -9.95 -63.45
C PRO A 784 52.71 -8.65 -63.75
N THR A 785 53.45 -7.55 -63.96
CA THR A 785 52.91 -6.23 -64.29
C THR A 785 53.56 -5.65 -65.53
N GLU A 786 52.76 -5.07 -66.40
CA GLU A 786 53.25 -4.38 -67.60
C GLU A 786 53.80 -3.00 -67.22
N ARG A 787 55.07 -2.73 -67.56
CA ARG A 787 55.77 -1.48 -67.25
C ARG A 787 56.64 -1.02 -68.42
N THR A 788 56.78 0.29 -68.55
CA THR A 788 57.77 0.88 -69.44
C THR A 788 59.13 0.85 -68.76
N VAL A 789 60.12 0.24 -69.41
CA VAL A 789 61.45 0.02 -68.85
C VAL A 789 62.54 0.34 -69.87
N ALA A 790 63.72 0.70 -69.38
CA ALA A 790 64.94 0.74 -70.18
C ALA A 790 65.75 -0.53 -69.94
N VAL A 791 66.02 -1.28 -71.01
CA VAL A 791 66.77 -2.54 -70.94
C VAL A 791 68.13 -2.33 -71.58
N LEU A 792 69.18 -2.66 -70.83
CA LEU A 792 70.57 -2.59 -71.23
C LEU A 792 71.14 -4.00 -71.29
N PHE A 793 71.74 -4.33 -72.42
CA PHE A 793 72.59 -5.51 -72.59
C PHE A 793 74.03 -5.04 -72.76
N ALA A 794 74.94 -5.58 -71.98
CA ALA A 794 76.39 -5.40 -72.18
C ALA A 794 77.02 -6.77 -72.38
N ASP A 795 77.89 -6.89 -73.38
CA ASP A 795 78.47 -8.17 -73.81
C ASP A 795 79.92 -8.02 -74.25
N MET A 796 80.76 -9.02 -73.92
CA MET A 796 82.19 -8.97 -74.21
C MET A 796 82.49 -9.48 -75.63
N ARG A 797 83.24 -8.68 -76.39
CA ARG A 797 83.66 -9.02 -77.76
C ARG A 797 84.87 -9.95 -77.74
N GLY A 798 84.74 -11.09 -78.40
CA GLY A 798 85.80 -12.10 -78.50
C GLY A 798 85.87 -13.04 -77.29
N PHE A 799 84.90 -13.01 -76.38
CA PHE A 799 84.91 -13.82 -75.17
C PHE A 799 84.90 -15.33 -75.43
N THR A 800 84.17 -15.83 -76.43
CA THR A 800 84.18 -17.26 -76.74
C THR A 800 85.59 -17.75 -77.08
N THR A 801 86.33 -17.00 -77.90
CA THR A 801 87.75 -17.27 -78.22
C THR A 801 88.64 -17.17 -76.98
N LEU A 802 88.31 -16.28 -76.04
CA LEU A 802 89.01 -16.14 -74.76
C LEU A 802 88.88 -17.39 -73.89
N THR A 803 87.68 -17.96 -73.82
CA THR A 803 87.41 -19.13 -72.95
C THR A 803 88.14 -20.39 -73.40
N GLU A 804 88.53 -20.48 -74.67
CA GLU A 804 89.36 -21.57 -75.20
C GLU A 804 90.84 -21.43 -74.84
N GLN A 805 91.31 -20.22 -74.54
CA GLN A 805 92.74 -19.90 -74.34
C GLN A 805 93.14 -19.76 -72.87
N ILE A 806 92.18 -19.52 -71.95
CA ILE A 806 92.44 -19.23 -70.53
C ILE A 806 91.84 -20.31 -69.63
N GLY A 807 92.58 -20.74 -68.61
CA GLY A 807 92.10 -21.70 -67.62
C GLY A 807 90.88 -21.18 -66.81
N ALA A 808 89.89 -22.04 -66.59
CA ALA A 808 88.59 -21.71 -66.00
C ALA A 808 88.66 -20.94 -64.67
N ARG A 809 89.61 -21.27 -63.79
CA ARG A 809 89.77 -20.57 -62.50
C ARG A 809 90.22 -19.12 -62.67
N VAL A 810 91.17 -18.87 -63.57
CA VAL A 810 91.68 -17.53 -63.87
C VAL A 810 90.60 -16.71 -64.57
N LEU A 811 89.87 -17.32 -65.50
CA LEU A 811 88.73 -16.72 -66.17
C LEU A 811 87.67 -16.25 -65.15
N VAL A 812 87.29 -17.09 -64.19
CA VAL A 812 86.28 -16.72 -63.18
C VAL A 812 86.81 -15.68 -62.19
N GLU A 813 87.93 -15.94 -61.53
CA GLU A 813 88.42 -15.09 -60.43
C GLU A 813 89.00 -13.75 -60.90
N ARG A 814 89.73 -13.72 -62.02
CA ARG A 814 90.48 -12.53 -62.47
C ARG A 814 89.81 -11.75 -63.59
N ILE A 815 88.86 -12.34 -64.30
CA ILE A 815 88.17 -11.69 -65.43
C ILE A 815 86.68 -11.53 -65.10
N LEU A 816 85.90 -12.60 -65.03
CA LEU A 816 84.45 -12.54 -64.86
C LEU A 816 84.03 -11.88 -63.54
N ASN A 817 84.61 -12.26 -62.40
CA ASN A 817 84.24 -11.63 -61.12
C ASN A 817 84.57 -10.14 -61.11
N ARG A 818 85.75 -9.73 -61.60
CA ARG A 818 86.13 -8.30 -61.69
C ARG A 818 85.22 -7.54 -62.66
N TYR A 819 84.92 -8.15 -63.81
CA TYR A 819 83.98 -7.63 -64.79
C TYR A 819 82.60 -7.41 -64.17
N PHE A 820 82.00 -8.47 -63.62
CA PHE A 820 80.67 -8.41 -63.03
C PHE A 820 80.62 -7.44 -61.86
N THR A 821 81.62 -7.41 -60.98
CA THR A 821 81.69 -6.41 -59.90
C THR A 821 81.66 -5.00 -60.46
N ALA A 822 82.57 -4.65 -61.38
CA ALA A 822 82.66 -3.30 -61.92
C ALA A 822 81.41 -2.88 -62.72
N MET A 823 80.84 -3.80 -63.50
CA MET A 823 79.63 -3.50 -64.26
C MET A 823 78.41 -3.37 -63.34
N THR A 824 78.30 -4.22 -62.32
CA THR A 824 77.23 -4.16 -61.31
C THR A 824 77.27 -2.86 -60.53
N GLU A 825 78.46 -2.44 -60.08
CA GLU A 825 78.64 -1.16 -59.40
C GLU A 825 78.28 0.02 -60.32
N ALA A 826 78.68 -0.01 -61.59
CA ALA A 826 78.31 1.01 -62.56
C ALA A 826 76.80 1.07 -62.83
N LEU A 827 76.10 -0.07 -62.79
CA LEU A 827 74.65 -0.13 -62.92
C LEU A 827 73.95 0.45 -61.67
N TYR A 828 74.36 -0.01 -60.48
CA TYR A 828 73.78 0.43 -59.20
C TYR A 828 74.04 1.90 -58.89
N ALA A 829 75.14 2.49 -59.37
CA ALA A 829 75.44 3.90 -59.21
C ALA A 829 74.35 4.84 -59.78
N TYR A 830 73.49 4.32 -60.67
CA TYR A 830 72.38 5.06 -61.25
C TYR A 830 71.01 4.40 -60.98
N ASP A 831 70.93 3.55 -59.95
CA ASP A 831 69.72 2.80 -59.55
C ASP A 831 69.21 1.78 -60.58
N GLY A 832 70.09 1.29 -61.46
CA GLY A 832 69.74 0.17 -62.34
C GLY A 832 69.79 -1.16 -61.61
N THR A 833 68.89 -2.08 -61.93
CA THR A 833 68.84 -3.42 -61.32
C THR A 833 69.36 -4.48 -62.28
N ILE A 834 70.14 -5.44 -61.79
CA ILE A 834 70.54 -6.60 -62.57
C ILE A 834 69.37 -7.58 -62.61
N ASP A 835 68.96 -7.95 -63.83
CA ASP A 835 67.99 -9.04 -64.04
C ASP A 835 68.72 -10.38 -64.00
N LYS A 836 69.74 -10.57 -64.84
CA LYS A 836 70.61 -11.76 -64.81
C LYS A 836 71.95 -11.55 -65.49
N PHE A 837 72.89 -12.45 -65.17
CA PHE A 837 74.14 -12.62 -65.91
C PHE A 837 73.96 -13.69 -67.00
N LEU A 838 74.50 -13.44 -68.20
CA LEU A 838 74.39 -14.30 -69.38
C LEU A 838 75.78 -14.65 -69.89
N GLY A 839 76.43 -15.66 -69.30
CA GLY A 839 77.79 -16.05 -69.70
C GLY A 839 78.79 -14.93 -69.38
N ASP A 840 79.18 -14.16 -70.38
CA ASP A 840 80.01 -12.95 -70.32
C ASP A 840 79.23 -11.64 -70.42
N GLY A 841 77.95 -11.72 -70.72
CA GLY A 841 77.04 -10.60 -70.77
C GLY A 841 76.29 -10.38 -69.46
N LEU A 842 75.67 -9.20 -69.35
CA LEU A 842 74.71 -8.90 -68.28
C LEU A 842 73.50 -8.18 -68.84
N ILE A 843 72.38 -8.34 -68.14
CA ILE A 843 71.13 -7.62 -68.38
C ILE A 843 70.88 -6.66 -67.23
N GLY A 844 70.86 -5.37 -67.53
CA GLY A 844 70.46 -4.32 -66.62
C GLY A 844 69.09 -3.76 -66.99
N VAL A 845 68.28 -3.43 -65.99
CA VAL A 845 66.94 -2.87 -66.17
C VAL A 845 66.79 -1.60 -65.33
N PHE A 846 66.19 -0.59 -65.93
CA PHE A 846 65.74 0.65 -65.28
C PHE A 846 64.22 0.74 -65.45
N GLY A 847 63.50 1.21 -64.42
CA GLY A 847 62.03 1.16 -64.38
C GLY A 847 61.44 0.00 -63.56
N SER A 848 62.30 -0.92 -63.08
CA SER A 848 61.88 -2.07 -62.28
C SER A 848 63.00 -2.57 -61.36
N PRO A 849 62.69 -2.96 -60.10
CA PRO A 849 61.38 -2.90 -59.42
C PRO A 849 60.96 -1.47 -59.03
N ILE A 850 61.91 -0.54 -59.02
CA ILE A 850 61.72 0.88 -58.75
C ILE A 850 61.84 1.62 -60.08
N ALA A 851 60.90 2.52 -60.35
CA ALA A 851 60.88 3.35 -61.55
C ALA A 851 61.19 4.80 -61.20
N HIS A 852 62.00 5.45 -62.02
CA HIS A 852 62.30 6.87 -61.94
C HIS A 852 61.91 7.58 -63.24
N PRO A 853 61.38 8.82 -63.18
CA PRO A 853 61.06 9.58 -64.38
C PRO A 853 62.25 9.79 -65.34
N ASP A 854 63.48 9.79 -64.81
CA ASP A 854 64.73 9.99 -65.53
C ASP A 854 65.47 8.68 -65.88
N ASP A 855 64.79 7.53 -65.82
CA ASP A 855 65.34 6.22 -66.21
C ASP A 855 65.97 6.19 -67.62
N PRO A 856 65.39 6.84 -68.65
CA PRO A 856 66.04 6.98 -69.97
C PRO A 856 67.42 7.64 -69.90
N GLN A 857 67.61 8.66 -69.07
CA GLN A 857 68.89 9.36 -68.91
C GLN A 857 69.86 8.53 -68.07
N ARG A 858 69.36 7.89 -67.00
CA ARG A 858 70.14 7.02 -66.11
C ARG A 858 70.74 5.84 -66.83
N VAL A 859 69.98 5.17 -67.71
CA VAL A 859 70.50 4.02 -68.46
C VAL A 859 71.65 4.42 -69.39
N ILE A 860 71.60 5.60 -70.01
CA ILE A 860 72.71 6.11 -70.83
C ILE A 860 73.93 6.41 -69.96
N ARG A 861 73.75 7.09 -68.83
CA ARG A 861 74.87 7.38 -67.89
C ARG A 861 75.52 6.11 -67.36
N ALA A 862 74.71 5.10 -67.02
CA ALA A 862 75.18 3.79 -66.60
C ALA A 862 75.97 3.11 -67.72
N ALA A 863 75.45 3.09 -68.96
CA ALA A 863 76.13 2.51 -70.11
C ALA A 863 77.48 3.17 -70.40
N VAL A 864 77.56 4.50 -70.34
CA VAL A 864 78.82 5.22 -70.52
C VAL A 864 79.79 4.90 -69.38
N THR A 865 79.29 4.83 -68.14
CA THR A 865 80.11 4.48 -66.97
C THR A 865 80.63 3.05 -67.06
N MET A 866 79.80 2.11 -67.54
CA MET A 866 80.18 0.73 -67.82
C MET A 866 81.29 0.68 -68.89
N GLN A 867 81.13 1.35 -70.03
CA GLN A 867 82.18 1.38 -71.06
C GLN A 867 83.49 1.96 -70.53
N ARG A 868 83.44 3.02 -69.71
CA ARG A 868 84.65 3.60 -69.10
C ARG A 868 85.28 2.66 -68.07
N ALA A 869 84.49 2.00 -67.23
CA ALA A 869 84.98 1.02 -66.26
C ALA A 869 85.59 -0.19 -66.97
N PHE A 870 84.94 -0.67 -68.03
CA PHE A 870 85.45 -1.75 -68.86
C PHE A 870 86.76 -1.37 -69.55
N ALA A 871 86.88 -0.17 -70.11
CA ALA A 871 88.11 0.28 -70.74
C ALA A 871 89.31 0.29 -69.75
N ARG A 872 89.07 0.62 -68.47
CA ARG A 872 90.11 0.52 -67.43
C ARG A 872 90.51 -0.93 -67.16
N LEU A 873 89.52 -1.82 -67.03
CA LEU A 873 89.77 -3.26 -66.84
C LEU A 873 90.47 -3.88 -68.06
N ALA A 874 90.04 -3.54 -69.27
CA ALA A 874 90.64 -4.02 -70.52
C ALA A 874 92.10 -3.59 -70.63
N LYS A 875 92.45 -2.36 -70.22
CA LYS A 875 93.85 -1.91 -70.15
C LYS A 875 94.66 -2.74 -69.15
N GLN A 876 94.11 -3.00 -67.96
CA GLN A 876 94.75 -3.84 -66.95
C GLN A 876 94.93 -5.28 -67.46
N TRP A 877 93.92 -5.88 -68.09
CA TRP A 877 94.04 -7.22 -68.66
C TRP A 877 94.99 -7.28 -69.86
N GLN A 878 95.13 -6.19 -70.63
CA GLN A 878 96.15 -6.10 -71.67
C GLN A 878 97.57 -6.07 -71.08
N GLU A 879 97.78 -5.38 -69.95
CA GLU A 879 99.08 -5.31 -69.27
C GLU A 879 99.40 -6.61 -68.50
N GLU A 880 98.43 -7.18 -67.79
CA GLU A 880 98.61 -8.34 -66.90
C GLU A 880 98.55 -9.68 -67.66
N LEU A 881 97.71 -9.77 -68.70
CA LEU A 881 97.35 -11.03 -69.35
C LEU A 881 97.50 -10.98 -70.89
N ASN A 882 97.88 -9.83 -71.46
CA ASN A 882 98.01 -9.60 -72.90
C ASN A 882 96.71 -9.86 -73.70
N LEU A 883 95.55 -9.53 -73.12
CA LEU A 883 94.24 -9.78 -73.70
C LEU A 883 93.61 -8.53 -74.31
N ARG A 884 93.27 -8.60 -75.59
CA ARG A 884 92.55 -7.55 -76.32
C ARG A 884 91.06 -7.89 -76.42
N ILE A 885 90.28 -7.40 -75.46
CA ILE A 885 88.84 -7.62 -75.37
C ILE A 885 88.11 -6.28 -75.43
N GLY A 886 87.01 -6.24 -76.16
CA GLY A 886 86.10 -5.09 -76.19
C GLY A 886 84.78 -5.39 -75.50
N MET A 887 83.95 -4.37 -75.30
CA MET A 887 82.57 -4.56 -74.87
C MET A 887 81.64 -3.79 -75.80
N GLY A 888 80.53 -4.40 -76.18
CA GLY A 888 79.43 -3.71 -76.86
C GLY A 888 78.26 -3.55 -75.89
N ILE A 889 77.54 -2.43 -76.02
CA ILE A 889 76.31 -2.21 -75.25
C ILE A 889 75.16 -1.90 -76.20
N GLY A 890 74.02 -2.56 -75.99
CA GLY A 890 72.76 -2.30 -76.66
C GLY A 890 71.69 -1.89 -75.66
N ILE A 891 70.94 -0.83 -75.98
CA ILE A 891 69.90 -0.31 -75.09
C ILE A 891 68.60 -0.09 -75.86
N SER A 892 67.50 -0.59 -75.30
CA SER A 892 66.16 -0.35 -75.82
C SER A 892 65.26 0.19 -74.72
N TYR A 893 64.28 1.00 -75.11
CA TYR A 893 63.29 1.56 -74.19
C TYR A 893 61.89 1.28 -74.72
N GLY A 894 61.02 0.75 -73.86
CA GLY A 894 59.68 0.33 -74.26
C GLY A 894 58.99 -0.50 -73.18
N THR A 895 57.82 -1.02 -73.52
CA THR A 895 56.97 -1.75 -72.58
C THR A 895 57.39 -3.22 -72.49
N ALA A 896 57.43 -3.75 -71.25
CA ALA A 896 57.62 -5.16 -70.96
C ALA A 896 56.88 -5.58 -69.69
N VAL A 897 56.57 -6.87 -69.59
CA VAL A 897 55.99 -7.47 -68.39
C VAL A 897 57.12 -7.83 -67.43
N VAL A 898 57.08 -7.30 -66.20
CA VAL A 898 58.02 -7.60 -65.12
C VAL A 898 57.28 -8.34 -64.00
N GLY A 899 57.81 -9.48 -63.57
CA GLY A 899 57.29 -10.21 -62.42
C GLY A 899 57.90 -11.60 -62.28
N ASN A 900 57.40 -12.35 -61.30
CA ASN A 900 57.71 -13.76 -61.08
C ASN A 900 57.13 -14.58 -62.23
N VAL A 901 58.02 -15.20 -63.01
CA VAL A 901 57.65 -16.12 -64.09
C VAL A 901 58.26 -17.49 -63.77
N GLY A 902 57.44 -18.54 -63.78
CA GLY A 902 57.87 -19.91 -63.46
C GLY A 902 56.85 -20.71 -62.66
N LEU A 903 57.23 -21.93 -62.27
CA LEU A 903 56.41 -22.82 -61.45
C LEU A 903 56.41 -22.34 -59.99
N ALA A 904 55.37 -22.65 -59.22
CA ALA A 904 55.24 -22.21 -57.82
C ALA A 904 56.44 -22.60 -56.92
N GLN A 905 57.18 -23.67 -57.26
CA GLN A 905 58.36 -24.13 -56.53
C GLN A 905 59.67 -23.45 -56.97
N ARG A 906 59.68 -22.78 -58.13
CA ARG A 906 60.84 -22.07 -58.69
C ARG A 906 60.36 -20.94 -59.60
N GLN A 907 60.25 -19.75 -59.03
CA GLN A 907 59.89 -18.53 -59.73
C GLN A 907 61.13 -17.64 -59.90
N ASP A 908 61.35 -17.15 -61.11
CA ASP A 908 62.37 -16.13 -61.38
C ASP A 908 61.66 -14.80 -61.61
N TYR A 909 62.01 -13.77 -60.82
CA TYR A 909 61.57 -12.41 -61.09
C TYR A 909 62.33 -11.92 -62.32
N THR A 910 61.65 -11.80 -63.46
CA THR A 910 62.32 -11.49 -64.72
C THR A 910 61.45 -10.61 -65.63
N LEU A 911 62.06 -10.14 -66.72
CA LEU A 911 61.46 -9.24 -67.69
C LEU A 911 61.17 -9.97 -69.01
N ILE A 912 59.94 -9.84 -69.52
CA ILE A 912 59.53 -10.40 -70.81
C ILE A 912 58.91 -9.31 -71.67
N GLY A 913 59.48 -9.08 -72.85
CA GLY A 913 58.92 -8.12 -73.80
C GLY A 913 59.82 -7.91 -75.02
N ASP A 914 59.25 -7.29 -76.03
CA ASP A 914 59.94 -7.00 -77.28
C ASP A 914 61.14 -6.04 -77.09
N VAL A 915 61.05 -5.14 -76.11
CA VAL A 915 62.15 -4.25 -75.70
C VAL A 915 63.41 -5.03 -75.29
N VAL A 916 63.27 -6.18 -74.63
CA VAL A 916 64.39 -7.03 -74.20
C VAL A 916 65.10 -7.61 -75.42
N ASN A 917 64.31 -8.18 -76.35
CA ASN A 917 64.83 -8.75 -77.59
C ASN A 917 65.50 -7.69 -78.46
N THR A 918 64.94 -6.49 -78.51
CA THR A 918 65.52 -5.37 -79.26
C THR A 918 66.84 -4.93 -78.64
N ALA A 919 66.92 -4.75 -77.33
CA ALA A 919 68.18 -4.39 -76.64
C ALA A 919 69.29 -5.43 -76.87
N SER A 920 68.97 -6.71 -76.75
CA SER A 920 69.91 -7.80 -77.02
C SER A 920 70.45 -7.78 -78.46
N ARG A 921 69.58 -7.53 -79.45
CA ARG A 921 69.98 -7.45 -80.88
C ARG A 921 70.82 -6.21 -81.17
N LEU A 922 70.47 -5.07 -80.60
CA LEU A 922 71.27 -3.85 -80.68
C LEU A 922 72.65 -4.06 -80.06
N CYS A 923 72.72 -4.80 -78.95
CA CYS A 923 73.98 -5.19 -78.37
C CYS A 923 74.74 -6.07 -79.37
N GLY A 924 74.13 -7.10 -79.95
CA GLY A 924 74.79 -7.99 -80.92
C GLY A 924 75.46 -7.30 -82.12
N ILE A 925 74.96 -6.14 -82.57
CA ILE A 925 75.54 -5.38 -83.69
C ILE A 925 76.53 -4.28 -83.26
N ALA A 926 76.59 -3.94 -81.97
CA ALA A 926 77.47 -2.91 -81.45
C ALA A 926 78.94 -3.35 -81.52
N GLN A 927 79.82 -2.55 -82.12
CA GLN A 927 81.26 -2.86 -82.13
C GLN A 927 81.89 -2.65 -80.75
N ALA A 928 83.15 -3.09 -80.59
CA ALA A 928 83.91 -2.85 -79.37
C ALA A 928 83.96 -1.34 -79.03
N GLY A 929 83.54 -0.98 -77.82
CA GLY A 929 83.48 0.40 -77.35
C GLY A 929 82.25 1.19 -77.83
N GLN A 930 81.33 0.58 -78.58
CA GLN A 930 80.09 1.23 -79.01
C GLN A 930 78.94 0.99 -78.04
N ILE A 931 78.08 2.00 -77.95
CA ILE A 931 76.79 1.95 -77.28
C ILE A 931 75.73 2.30 -78.32
N ILE A 932 74.89 1.33 -78.66
CA ILE A 932 73.81 1.49 -79.64
C ILE A 932 72.47 1.54 -78.91
N VAL A 933 71.63 2.50 -79.29
CA VAL A 933 70.31 2.72 -78.71
C VAL A 933 69.20 2.66 -79.75
N SER A 934 68.04 2.16 -79.33
CA SER A 934 66.82 2.14 -80.15
C SER A 934 66.33 3.55 -80.50
N SER A 935 65.63 3.71 -81.62
CA SER A 935 64.94 4.96 -81.99
C SER A 935 63.95 5.45 -80.93
N GLN A 936 63.26 4.53 -80.26
CA GLN A 936 62.31 4.86 -79.20
C GLN A 936 63.00 5.53 -78.02
N LEU A 937 64.16 5.02 -77.59
CA LEU A 937 64.95 5.66 -76.54
C LEU A 937 65.49 7.03 -77.01
N ALA A 938 65.99 7.13 -78.24
CA ALA A 938 66.48 8.39 -78.79
C ALA A 938 65.36 9.46 -78.86
N SER A 939 64.14 9.06 -79.23
CA SER A 939 62.97 9.93 -79.28
C SER A 939 62.54 10.42 -77.90
N VAL A 940 62.61 9.55 -76.88
CA VAL A 940 62.26 9.93 -75.49
C VAL A 940 63.31 10.85 -74.88
N LEU A 941 64.58 10.64 -75.21
CA LEU A 941 65.67 11.49 -74.72
C LEU A 941 65.66 12.87 -75.38
N GLY A 942 65.41 12.97 -76.69
CA GLY A 942 65.42 14.24 -77.43
C GLY A 942 66.69 15.06 -77.16
N GLU A 943 66.52 16.37 -76.89
CA GLU A 943 67.61 17.27 -76.51
C GLU A 943 68.11 17.06 -75.07
N GLN A 944 67.39 16.29 -74.24
CA GLN A 944 67.74 16.01 -72.84
C GLN A 944 68.70 14.81 -72.70
N SER A 945 69.22 14.27 -73.81
CA SER A 945 70.21 13.21 -73.76
C SER A 945 71.48 13.68 -73.04
N PRO A 946 71.98 12.95 -72.03
CA PRO A 946 73.20 13.33 -71.32
C PRO A 946 74.46 13.25 -72.19
N TYR A 947 74.40 12.59 -73.36
CA TYR A 947 75.48 12.48 -74.33
C TYR A 947 74.93 12.63 -75.77
N PRO A 948 75.69 13.16 -76.74
CA PRO A 948 75.21 13.34 -78.11
C PRO A 948 74.86 12.01 -78.79
N LEU A 949 73.73 11.97 -79.49
CA LEU A 949 73.28 10.79 -80.23
C LEU A 949 73.51 10.97 -81.74
N ARG A 950 74.26 10.06 -82.35
CA ARG A 950 74.54 10.06 -83.79
C ARG A 950 73.69 9.01 -84.49
N LEU A 951 72.88 9.41 -85.48
CA LEU A 951 72.12 8.47 -86.30
C LEU A 951 73.09 7.59 -87.11
N LEU A 952 73.01 6.27 -86.94
CA LEU A 952 73.79 5.31 -87.73
C LEU A 952 73.05 4.83 -89.00
N GLY A 953 71.74 5.05 -89.05
CA GLY A 953 70.89 4.69 -90.19
C GLY A 953 69.85 3.62 -89.83
N VAL A 954 69.25 3.06 -90.88
CA VAL A 954 68.20 2.05 -90.79
C VAL A 954 68.83 0.65 -90.88
N THR A 955 68.54 -0.22 -89.91
CA THR A 955 69.06 -1.60 -89.88
C THR A 955 67.92 -2.59 -89.72
N ARG A 956 67.97 -3.68 -90.50
CA ARG A 956 67.03 -4.79 -90.36
C ARG A 956 67.54 -5.77 -89.29
N LEU A 957 66.94 -5.72 -88.11
CA LEU A 957 67.25 -6.67 -87.04
C LEU A 957 66.66 -8.04 -87.35
N LYS A 958 67.44 -9.11 -87.18
CA LYS A 958 67.02 -10.50 -87.45
C LYS A 958 65.68 -10.80 -86.74
N GLY A 959 64.67 -11.26 -87.47
CA GLY A 959 63.36 -11.62 -86.91
C GLY A 959 62.37 -10.45 -86.69
N LYS A 960 62.73 -9.22 -87.09
CA LYS A 960 61.81 -8.08 -87.15
C LYS A 960 61.31 -7.88 -88.58
N GLN A 961 60.01 -7.60 -88.75
CA GLN A 961 59.41 -7.32 -90.05
C GLN A 961 59.75 -5.90 -90.54
N GLU A 962 59.85 -4.95 -89.61
CA GLU A 962 60.11 -3.54 -89.90
C GLU A 962 61.59 -3.16 -89.75
N GLU A 963 62.00 -2.17 -90.53
CA GLU A 963 63.31 -1.55 -90.51
C GLU A 963 63.47 -0.63 -89.29
N HIS A 964 64.52 -0.82 -88.48
CA HIS A 964 64.69 -0.09 -87.22
C HIS A 964 65.78 0.98 -87.37
N MET A 965 65.45 2.23 -87.04
CA MET A 965 66.45 3.29 -86.91
C MET A 965 67.23 3.15 -85.61
N ILE A 966 68.55 3.25 -85.70
CA ILE A 966 69.45 3.09 -84.56
C ILE A 966 70.40 4.28 -84.41
N TYR A 967 70.74 4.59 -83.16
CA TYR A 967 71.60 5.72 -82.81
C TYR A 967 72.79 5.22 -81.99
N GLU A 968 73.95 5.84 -82.20
CA GLU A 968 75.15 5.63 -81.39
C GLU A 968 75.27 6.75 -80.35
N VAL A 969 75.58 6.39 -79.10
CA VAL A 969 75.99 7.38 -78.10
C VAL A 969 77.44 7.77 -78.37
N VAL A 970 77.68 9.05 -78.67
CA VAL A 970 79.02 9.56 -78.99
C VAL A 970 79.80 9.80 -77.70
N LEU A 971 80.91 9.07 -77.54
CA LEU A 971 81.87 9.21 -76.44
C LEU A 971 83.04 10.11 -76.87
N ASP A 972 83.55 10.97 -75.99
CA ASP A 972 84.71 11.84 -76.25
C ASP A 972 85.95 11.04 -76.70
N GLN A 973 86.76 11.62 -77.60
CA GLN A 973 87.85 10.95 -78.34
C GLN A 973 88.88 10.18 -77.47
N MET A 974 89.03 10.47 -76.18
CA MET A 974 89.88 9.70 -75.27
C MET A 974 89.44 8.23 -75.06
N VAL A 975 88.17 7.88 -75.33
CA VAL A 975 87.64 6.52 -75.14
C VAL A 975 87.77 5.64 -76.39
N ARG A 976 87.81 6.23 -77.60
CA ARG A 976 87.93 5.45 -78.86
C ARG A 976 89.36 4.95 -79.13
N THR A 977 90.39 5.66 -78.66
CA THR A 977 91.79 5.36 -79.01
C THR A 977 92.37 4.18 -78.23
N SER A 978 91.76 3.72 -77.13
CA SER A 978 92.24 2.56 -76.36
C SER A 978 91.70 1.20 -76.84
N LEU A 979 90.85 1.17 -77.87
CA LEU A 979 90.23 -0.05 -78.40
C LEU A 979 90.46 -0.27 -79.91
N ALA A 980 91.17 0.64 -80.60
CA ALA A 980 91.42 0.57 -82.04
C ALA A 980 92.93 0.48 -82.43
N ARG A 981 93.81 0.01 -81.53
CA ARG A 981 95.20 -0.37 -81.84
C ARG A 981 95.63 -1.66 -81.15
#